data_AF-A0A8H6Y8C3-F1
#
_entry.id   AF-A0A8H6Y8C3-F1
#
_cell.length_a   1.000
_cell.length_b   1.000
_cell.length_c   1.000
_cell.angle_alpha   90.00
_cell.angle_beta   90.00
_cell.angle_gamma   90.00
#
_symmetry.space_group_name_H-M   'P 1'
#
loop_
_entity.id
_entity.type
_entity.pdbx_description
1 polymer ?
#
loop_
_entity_poly.entity_id
_entity_poly.type
_entity_poly.pdbx_seq_one_letter_code
_entity_poly.pdbx_strand_id
1 'polypeptide(L)'
;MNAFSSLTSFGLSIFDMLVPDLMHEFELGVWKATFTHLVRILVANPGGDSVQGLNDRYCQVPTFGRATIRRFTNNVSAMKKLAARNFEDLLQCALAVFEELLDDPVHDKVILDLIFTLAFWHSLAKLRLHTDLTVNELKEVTRMLGRQLHHFTKVTCAAFVTRELPQEEAARGRRTAKKAAAGAAAGTAAPPAAQQPAPGARIKKFNMETYKGHSLADYAATILFFGTTDSYSTQPGELEHRRVKRYYARANKNDATGQMTQLERRETALLKISRAEHIPPISMLENPIPIPSVEPEPTGKSSKQKRKSRAQPKKVLPALDFADSESLPYTPPEAHYHISLSRNFHCNIPMWLPANTGDPALKDFLPKLQEHLLGRLLHPNWSGDGHEFSPQERSKILIINDRLYRHKVLRINYTTYDVRCGQDSMNPQTHADIMMLAPDDGAANPDQHPFTYARVLGVFHVDVVHNVPGASTSAVSIPFLWVRYFRLDRNFKGGFKRKRLHRVEFLPDAFGFVNPDEVIRGSHLIPAFAHGITDQFPPSLCRRKDELDDWKYHYVNLDMFMRYLGGGVGHYQVPVPDSEDVEEETDLYPEDEQPEEDELTVGPVEPPAGDDNDPDSDLDDDDDGPASGDEEGDEDSDEEGDPWAEEEEPNEDNLGPEDGEDIVDETSTAQFGYDDL
;
A
#
# COMPACT_ATOMS: atom_id res chain seq x y z
N MET A 1 -33.46 25.12 14.18
CA MET A 1 -32.97 24.39 15.36
C MET A 1 -32.59 22.99 14.88
N ASN A 2 -31.32 22.63 14.98
CA ASN A 2 -30.87 21.27 14.68
C ASN A 2 -31.58 20.27 15.62
N ALA A 3 -32.00 19.10 15.15
CA ALA A 3 -32.66 18.07 15.98
C ALA A 3 -31.87 17.70 17.25
N PHE A 4 -30.54 17.84 17.22
CA PHE A 4 -29.66 17.56 18.34
C PHE A 4 -29.48 18.75 19.30
N SER A 5 -30.04 19.93 19.01
CA SER A 5 -29.99 21.08 19.93
C SER A 5 -30.83 20.87 21.20
N SER A 6 -31.60 19.79 21.30
CA SER A 6 -32.22 19.37 22.56
C SER A 6 -31.22 18.69 23.51
N LEU A 7 -30.05 18.28 23.03
CA LEU A 7 -29.05 17.61 23.87
C LEU A 7 -28.31 18.57 24.81
N THR A 8 -28.27 19.86 24.49
CA THR A 8 -27.69 20.89 25.37
C THR A 8 -28.42 21.01 26.70
N SER A 9 -29.71 20.66 26.79
CA SER A 9 -30.40 20.62 28.09
C SER A 9 -29.85 19.54 29.03
N PHE A 10 -29.10 18.58 28.50
CA PHE A 10 -28.39 17.55 29.25
C PHE A 10 -26.90 17.85 29.44
N GLY A 11 -26.46 19.07 29.08
CA GLY A 11 -25.07 19.50 29.18
C GLY A 11 -24.16 18.99 28.05
N LEU A 12 -24.72 18.47 26.95
CA LEU A 12 -23.98 17.97 25.80
C LEU A 12 -24.13 18.92 24.60
N SER A 13 -23.03 19.49 24.12
CA SER A 13 -23.02 20.27 22.88
C SER A 13 -22.93 19.35 21.67
N ILE A 14 -23.67 19.64 20.61
CA ILE A 14 -23.53 18.89 19.34
C ILE A 14 -22.14 19.06 18.73
N PHE A 15 -21.52 20.23 18.92
CA PHE A 15 -20.18 20.52 18.40
C PHE A 15 -19.10 19.66 19.07
N ASP A 16 -19.36 19.17 20.29
CA ASP A 16 -18.47 18.24 20.98
C ASP A 16 -18.61 16.80 20.46
N MET A 17 -19.50 16.53 19.50
CA MET A 17 -19.70 15.19 18.93
C MET A 17 -19.25 15.08 17.48
N LEU A 18 -18.97 16.21 16.81
CA LEU A 18 -18.58 16.22 15.41
C LEU A 18 -17.06 15.99 15.32
N VAL A 19 -16.68 14.91 14.66
CA VAL A 19 -15.28 14.50 14.48
C VAL A 19 -14.97 14.40 12.98
N PRO A 20 -13.76 14.79 12.54
CA PRO A 20 -13.38 14.67 11.14
C PRO A 20 -13.19 13.20 10.75
N ASP A 21 -13.64 12.81 9.56
CA ASP A 21 -13.52 11.45 9.04
C ASP A 21 -12.39 11.36 8.01
N LEU A 22 -11.33 10.59 8.33
CA LEU A 22 -10.12 10.52 7.48
C LEU A 22 -10.40 10.08 6.04
N MET A 23 -11.38 9.20 5.86
CA MET A 23 -11.73 8.65 4.55
C MET A 23 -12.44 9.71 3.68
N HIS A 24 -13.41 10.43 4.23
CA HIS A 24 -14.19 11.44 3.49
C HIS A 24 -13.50 12.80 3.38
N GLU A 25 -12.83 13.23 4.45
CA GLU A 25 -12.22 14.56 4.56
C GLU A 25 -10.85 14.60 3.90
N PHE A 26 -10.01 13.58 4.15
CA PHE A 26 -8.67 13.54 3.58
C PHE A 26 -8.59 12.71 2.29
N GLU A 27 -8.86 11.41 2.32
CA GLU A 27 -8.61 10.51 1.17
C GLU A 27 -9.48 10.87 -0.04
N LEU A 28 -10.80 10.92 0.14
CA LEU A 28 -11.77 11.34 -0.89
C LEU A 28 -11.94 12.86 -1.00
N GLY A 29 -11.42 13.62 -0.04
CA GLY A 29 -11.50 15.07 0.00
C GLY A 29 -10.22 15.73 -0.48
N VAL A 30 -9.35 16.09 0.46
CA VAL A 30 -8.11 16.84 0.21
C VAL A 30 -7.18 16.15 -0.79
N TRP A 31 -6.90 14.86 -0.59
CA TRP A 31 -5.98 14.13 -1.46
C TRP A 31 -6.55 13.93 -2.85
N LYS A 32 -7.79 13.42 -2.98
CA LYS A 32 -8.45 13.30 -4.29
C LYS A 32 -8.49 14.63 -5.05
N ALA A 33 -8.81 15.75 -4.38
CA ALA A 33 -8.81 17.07 -5.01
C ALA A 33 -7.41 17.48 -5.48
N THR A 34 -6.39 17.26 -4.65
CA THR A 34 -4.99 17.53 -4.96
C THR A 34 -4.52 16.68 -6.14
N PHE A 35 -4.70 15.36 -6.08
CA PHE A 35 -4.34 14.43 -7.15
C PHE A 35 -5.03 14.78 -8.48
N THR A 36 -6.33 15.09 -8.43
CA THR A 36 -7.09 15.55 -9.62
C THR A 36 -6.44 16.80 -10.22
N HIS A 37 -6.04 17.76 -9.38
CA HIS A 37 -5.39 18.97 -9.86
C HIS A 37 -3.97 18.72 -10.40
N LEU A 38 -3.20 17.81 -9.78
CA LEU A 38 -1.91 17.36 -10.32
C LEU A 38 -2.08 16.74 -11.71
N VAL A 39 -3.09 15.90 -11.93
CA VAL A 39 -3.40 15.37 -13.27
C VAL A 39 -3.72 16.50 -14.26
N ARG A 40 -4.47 17.53 -13.86
CA ARG A 40 -4.71 18.70 -14.73
C ARG A 40 -3.43 19.47 -15.05
N ILE A 41 -2.50 19.59 -14.11
CA ILE A 41 -1.18 20.19 -14.34
C ILE A 41 -0.40 19.36 -15.37
N LEU A 42 -0.39 18.03 -15.26
CA LEU A 42 0.26 17.15 -16.23
C LEU A 42 -0.36 17.26 -17.64
N VAL A 43 -1.69 17.44 -17.74
CA VAL A 43 -2.37 17.71 -19.02
C VAL A 43 -1.96 19.07 -19.60
N ALA A 44 -1.72 20.06 -18.74
CA ALA A 44 -1.28 21.40 -19.13
C ALA A 44 0.25 21.48 -19.38
N ASN A 45 1.01 20.46 -18.98
CA ASN A 45 2.46 20.41 -19.15
C ASN A 45 2.82 20.38 -20.65
N PRO A 46 3.79 21.18 -21.10
CA PRO A 46 4.33 21.07 -22.46
C PRO A 46 4.81 19.64 -22.76
N GLY A 47 4.73 19.21 -24.02
CA GLY A 47 5.19 17.87 -24.44
C GLY A 47 4.11 16.77 -24.45
N GLY A 48 3.03 16.89 -23.68
CA GLY A 48 1.80 16.08 -23.82
C GLY A 48 1.87 14.62 -23.35
N ASP A 49 3.05 14.08 -23.04
CA ASP A 49 3.23 12.66 -22.68
C ASP A 49 3.22 12.41 -21.16
N SER A 50 3.24 13.44 -20.32
CA SER A 50 3.32 13.30 -18.85
C SER A 50 2.18 12.49 -18.23
N VAL A 51 0.96 12.55 -18.80
CA VAL A 51 -0.18 11.75 -18.32
C VAL A 51 -0.02 10.27 -18.66
N GLN A 52 0.53 9.97 -19.85
CA GLN A 52 0.83 8.59 -20.21
C GLN A 52 1.96 8.05 -19.33
N GLY A 53 3.00 8.86 -19.08
CA GLY A 53 4.05 8.55 -18.12
C GLY A 53 3.51 8.25 -16.73
N LEU A 54 2.55 9.05 -16.23
CA LEU A 54 1.88 8.79 -14.94
C LEU A 54 1.23 7.41 -14.90
N ASN A 55 0.41 7.09 -15.92
CA ASN A 55 -0.31 5.82 -16.01
C ASN A 55 0.67 4.65 -16.11
N ASP A 56 1.68 4.74 -16.98
CA ASP A 56 2.68 3.70 -17.19
C ASP A 56 3.48 3.42 -15.92
N ARG A 57 3.84 4.48 -15.16
CA ARG A 57 4.57 4.35 -13.90
C ARG A 57 3.73 3.68 -12.82
N TYR A 58 2.47 4.08 -12.61
CA TYR A 58 1.58 3.40 -11.66
C TYR A 58 1.38 1.92 -11.99
N CYS A 59 1.25 1.56 -13.28
CA CYS A 59 1.12 0.16 -13.70
C CYS A 59 2.33 -0.71 -13.35
N GLN A 60 3.50 -0.08 -13.23
CA GLN A 60 4.77 -0.74 -12.94
C GLN A 60 5.11 -0.74 -11.44
N VAL A 61 4.29 -0.11 -10.60
CA VAL A 61 4.43 -0.21 -9.14
C VAL A 61 4.09 -1.65 -8.72
N PRO A 62 4.99 -2.36 -8.01
CA PRO A 62 4.71 -3.71 -7.54
C PRO A 62 3.63 -3.70 -6.47
N THR A 63 2.87 -4.80 -6.37
CA THR A 63 1.95 -5.02 -5.25
C THR A 63 2.72 -5.29 -3.96
N PHE A 64 2.12 -4.99 -2.81
CA PHE A 64 2.73 -5.22 -1.50
C PHE A 64 1.72 -5.66 -0.45
N GLY A 65 2.16 -6.58 0.42
CA GLY A 65 1.32 -7.22 1.43
C GLY A 65 0.16 -7.99 0.83
N ARG A 66 -0.75 -8.48 1.69
CA ARG A 66 -1.98 -9.15 1.25
C ARG A 66 -2.97 -8.17 0.61
N ALA A 67 -2.98 -6.92 1.04
CA ALA A 67 -3.90 -5.91 0.50
C ALA A 67 -3.41 -4.47 0.69
N THR A 68 -2.16 -4.27 1.11
CA THR A 68 -1.61 -2.97 1.49
C THR A 68 -1.41 -2.09 0.27
N ILE A 69 -0.76 -2.61 -0.79
CA ILE A 69 -0.70 -1.97 -2.11
C ILE A 69 -1.24 -2.93 -3.15
N ARG A 70 -2.36 -2.54 -3.77
CA ARG A 70 -3.01 -3.33 -4.82
C ARG A 70 -2.46 -2.97 -6.19
N ARG A 71 -2.79 -3.84 -7.16
CA ARG A 71 -2.42 -3.60 -8.54
C ARG A 71 -3.16 -2.38 -9.08
N PHE A 72 -2.43 -1.38 -9.53
CA PHE A 72 -3.01 -0.20 -10.17
C PHE A 72 -3.58 -0.55 -11.56
N THR A 73 -4.64 0.15 -11.94
CA THR A 73 -5.26 0.00 -13.26
C THR A 73 -4.42 0.68 -14.35
N ASN A 74 -4.65 0.30 -15.61
CA ASN A 74 -3.94 0.88 -16.75
C ASN A 74 -4.18 2.38 -16.99
N ASN A 75 -5.14 2.99 -16.29
CA ASN A 75 -5.52 4.38 -16.50
C ASN A 75 -5.95 5.04 -15.19
N VAL A 76 -4.98 5.27 -14.31
CA VAL A 76 -5.19 5.92 -13.02
C VAL A 76 -5.64 7.38 -13.19
N SER A 77 -5.08 8.11 -14.16
CA SER A 77 -5.45 9.52 -14.43
C SER A 77 -6.92 9.72 -14.79
N ALA A 78 -7.60 8.66 -15.27
CA ALA A 78 -9.03 8.68 -15.51
C ALA A 78 -9.85 8.69 -14.21
N MET A 79 -9.31 8.22 -13.09
CA MET A 79 -9.97 8.19 -11.77
C MET A 79 -11.37 7.56 -11.79
N LYS A 80 -11.59 6.55 -12.64
CA LYS A 80 -12.88 5.88 -12.77
C LYS A 80 -13.02 4.78 -11.74
N LYS A 81 -14.17 4.73 -11.06
CA LYS A 81 -14.54 3.68 -10.10
C LYS A 81 -13.48 3.47 -9.00
N LEU A 82 -12.82 4.55 -8.56
CA LEU A 82 -11.87 4.51 -7.46
C LEU A 82 -12.57 4.77 -6.13
N ALA A 83 -12.43 3.83 -5.19
CA ALA A 83 -12.86 4.00 -3.79
C ALA A 83 -11.78 4.73 -2.97
N ALA A 84 -12.09 5.10 -1.73
CA ALA A 84 -11.17 5.82 -0.84
C ALA A 84 -9.81 5.13 -0.70
N ARG A 85 -9.84 3.80 -0.46
CA ARG A 85 -8.64 2.95 -0.40
C ARG A 85 -7.74 3.05 -1.64
N ASN A 86 -8.32 3.26 -2.83
CA ASN A 86 -7.50 3.41 -4.04
C ASN A 86 -6.76 4.74 -4.02
N PHE A 87 -7.39 5.81 -3.52
CA PHE A 87 -6.72 7.09 -3.35
C PHE A 87 -5.61 7.00 -2.30
N GLU A 88 -5.81 6.23 -1.23
CA GLU A 88 -4.72 5.91 -0.29
C GLU A 88 -3.53 5.25 -1.00
N ASP A 89 -3.74 4.13 -1.73
CA ASP A 89 -2.66 3.44 -2.46
C ASP A 89 -1.93 4.41 -3.42
N LEU A 90 -2.67 5.30 -4.08
CA LEU A 90 -2.11 6.34 -4.93
C LEU A 90 -1.19 7.28 -4.16
N LEU A 91 -1.61 7.76 -2.98
CA LEU A 91 -0.78 8.66 -2.16
C LEU A 91 0.52 7.99 -1.74
N GLN A 92 0.44 6.74 -1.26
CA GLN A 92 1.59 5.99 -0.77
C GLN A 92 2.66 5.78 -1.85
N CYS A 93 2.27 5.70 -3.12
CA CYS A 93 3.18 5.47 -4.24
C CYS A 93 3.51 6.73 -5.05
N ALA A 94 2.81 7.85 -4.79
CA ALA A 94 2.86 9.04 -5.63
C ALA A 94 4.27 9.64 -5.74
N LEU A 95 5.08 9.63 -4.68
CA LEU A 95 6.38 10.30 -4.70
C LEU A 95 7.33 9.72 -5.77
N ALA A 96 7.42 8.39 -5.86
CA ALA A 96 8.23 7.71 -6.87
C ALA A 96 7.64 7.88 -8.29
N VAL A 97 6.31 7.96 -8.39
CA VAL A 97 5.60 8.06 -9.67
C VAL A 97 5.71 9.48 -10.27
N PHE A 98 5.62 10.52 -9.46
CA PHE A 98 5.62 11.91 -9.91
C PHE A 98 7.01 12.50 -10.14
N GLU A 99 8.09 11.87 -9.65
CA GLU A 99 9.46 12.40 -9.79
C GLU A 99 9.88 12.59 -11.25
N GLU A 100 10.36 13.78 -11.60
CA GLU A 100 10.75 14.14 -12.98
C GLU A 100 9.64 13.81 -14.00
N LEU A 101 8.39 14.07 -13.63
CA LEU A 101 7.25 13.95 -14.55
C LEU A 101 6.89 15.30 -15.20
N LEU A 102 7.33 16.38 -14.56
CA LEU A 102 7.32 17.74 -15.12
C LEU A 102 8.70 18.13 -15.64
N ASP A 103 8.72 18.86 -16.75
CA ASP A 103 9.96 19.36 -17.33
C ASP A 103 10.61 20.47 -16.49
N ASP A 104 9.79 21.20 -15.72
CA ASP A 104 10.25 22.28 -14.86
C ASP A 104 10.67 21.74 -13.46
N PRO A 105 11.97 21.75 -13.13
CA PRO A 105 12.46 21.19 -11.87
C PRO A 105 12.00 21.97 -10.64
N VAL A 106 11.63 23.25 -10.77
CA VAL A 106 11.10 24.05 -9.65
C VAL A 106 9.72 23.55 -9.27
N HIS A 107 8.84 23.37 -10.26
CA HIS A 107 7.48 22.87 -10.03
C HIS A 107 7.46 21.39 -9.63
N ASP A 108 8.35 20.57 -10.20
CA ASP A 108 8.53 19.18 -9.80
C ASP A 108 8.93 19.08 -8.32
N LYS A 109 9.91 19.89 -7.86
CA LYS A 109 10.30 19.95 -6.44
C LYS A 109 9.12 20.31 -5.54
N VAL A 110 8.34 21.34 -5.88
CA VAL A 110 7.18 21.77 -5.08
C VAL A 110 6.13 20.66 -4.98
N ILE A 111 5.86 19.94 -6.07
CA ILE A 111 4.88 18.85 -6.09
C ILE A 111 5.37 17.67 -5.26
N LEU A 112 6.63 17.26 -5.40
CA LEU A 112 7.20 16.18 -4.59
C LEU A 112 7.22 16.53 -3.10
N ASP A 113 7.59 17.76 -2.76
CA ASP A 113 7.58 18.27 -1.39
C ASP A 113 6.16 18.22 -0.79
N LEU A 114 5.13 18.58 -1.58
CA LEU A 114 3.74 18.53 -1.16
C LEU A 114 3.23 17.09 -1.00
N ILE A 115 3.51 16.20 -1.97
CA ILE A 115 3.13 14.79 -1.93
C ILE A 115 3.73 14.11 -0.69
N PHE A 116 5.01 14.37 -0.40
CA PHE A 116 5.66 13.82 0.79
C PHE A 116 4.95 14.27 2.07
N THR A 117 4.64 15.56 2.20
CA THR A 117 3.98 16.08 3.41
C THR A 117 2.55 15.58 3.54
N LEU A 118 1.82 15.42 2.44
CA LEU A 118 0.49 14.79 2.45
C LEU A 118 0.57 13.34 2.93
N ALA A 119 1.53 12.56 2.43
CA ALA A 119 1.75 11.19 2.87
C ALA A 119 2.15 11.13 4.36
N PHE A 120 3.07 12.00 4.79
CA PHE A 120 3.48 12.10 6.20
C PHE A 120 2.30 12.44 7.11
N TRP A 121 1.53 13.47 6.75
CA TRP A 121 0.36 13.87 7.52
C TRP A 121 -0.65 12.71 7.62
N HIS A 122 -0.93 12.02 6.52
CA HIS A 122 -1.86 10.88 6.48
C HIS A 122 -1.37 9.73 7.35
N SER A 123 -0.08 9.36 7.26
CA SER A 123 0.51 8.32 8.10
C SER A 123 0.38 8.62 9.59
N LEU A 124 0.59 9.88 10.01
CA LEU A 124 0.42 10.30 11.40
C LEU A 124 -1.06 10.30 11.82
N ALA A 125 -1.96 10.84 11.01
CA ALA A 125 -3.39 10.91 11.33
C ALA A 125 -4.04 9.50 11.42
N LYS A 126 -3.47 8.52 10.72
CA LYS A 126 -3.95 7.14 10.68
C LYS A 126 -3.37 6.24 11.78
N LEU A 127 -2.49 6.77 12.64
CA LEU A 127 -1.95 5.99 13.75
C LEU A 127 -3.07 5.53 14.71
N ARG A 128 -2.91 4.31 15.21
CA ARG A 128 -3.80 3.61 16.17
C ARG A 128 -3.28 3.67 17.59
N LEU A 129 -2.07 4.18 17.74
CA LEU A 129 -1.46 4.45 19.01
C LEU A 129 -0.64 5.73 18.89
N HIS A 130 -1.06 6.73 19.65
CA HIS A 130 -0.38 8.01 19.72
C HIS A 130 0.39 8.15 21.04
N THR A 131 1.56 8.76 20.95
CA THR A 131 2.30 9.35 22.07
C THR A 131 2.24 10.87 21.98
N ASP A 132 2.57 11.58 23.07
CA ASP A 132 2.68 13.04 23.07
C ASP A 132 3.57 13.57 21.94
N LEU A 133 4.65 12.83 21.62
CA LEU A 133 5.54 13.15 20.51
C LEU A 133 4.81 13.09 19.16
N THR A 134 4.13 11.99 18.86
CA THR A 134 3.43 11.83 17.57
C THR A 134 2.26 12.80 17.39
N VAL A 135 1.57 13.19 18.48
CA VAL A 135 0.50 14.19 18.41
C VAL A 135 1.07 15.58 18.14
N ASN A 136 2.20 15.91 18.76
CA ASN A 136 2.89 17.18 18.48
C ASN A 136 3.45 17.20 17.05
N GLU A 137 4.02 16.08 16.59
CA GLU A 137 4.47 15.94 15.20
C GLU A 137 3.30 16.15 14.22
N LEU A 138 2.13 15.57 14.49
CA LEU A 138 0.94 15.78 13.65
C LEU A 138 0.54 17.25 13.58
N LYS A 139 0.63 18.00 14.69
CA LYS A 139 0.38 19.45 14.70
C LYS A 139 1.39 20.21 13.83
N GLU A 140 2.68 19.91 13.95
CA GLU A 140 3.72 20.57 13.16
C GLU A 140 3.59 20.25 11.67
N VAL A 141 3.38 18.98 11.33
CA VAL A 141 3.15 18.54 9.96
C VAL A 141 1.88 19.17 9.38
N THR A 142 0.83 19.38 10.19
CA THR A 142 -0.37 20.10 9.74
C THR A 142 -0.07 21.55 9.36
N ARG A 143 0.72 22.27 10.17
CA ARG A 143 1.14 23.64 9.82
C ARG A 143 2.00 23.66 8.56
N MET A 144 2.93 22.71 8.45
CA MET A 144 3.78 22.55 7.27
C MET A 144 2.95 22.26 6.00
N LEU A 145 1.95 21.40 6.10
CA LEU A 145 1.04 21.07 5.01
C LEU A 145 0.26 22.29 4.55
N GLY A 146 -0.28 23.08 5.48
CA GLY A 146 -0.95 24.35 5.16
C GLY A 146 -0.04 25.32 4.39
N ARG A 147 1.18 25.57 4.88
CA ARG A 147 2.17 26.41 4.19
C ARG A 147 2.48 25.91 2.78
N GLN A 148 2.64 24.60 2.62
CA GLN A 148 2.95 24.01 1.31
C GLN A 148 1.77 24.05 0.33
N LEU A 149 0.54 23.82 0.78
CA LEU A 149 -0.64 23.96 -0.08
C LEU A 149 -0.83 25.41 -0.55
N HIS A 150 -0.58 26.40 0.32
CA HIS A 150 -0.57 27.81 -0.06
C HIS A 150 0.54 28.12 -1.07
N HIS A 151 1.75 27.61 -0.86
CA HIS A 151 2.87 27.79 -1.79
C HIS A 151 2.60 27.13 -3.14
N PHE A 152 2.11 25.89 -3.15
CA PHE A 152 1.68 25.17 -4.35
C PHE A 152 0.63 25.95 -5.14
N THR A 153 -0.33 26.58 -4.46
CA THR A 153 -1.36 27.41 -5.09
C THR A 153 -0.77 28.68 -5.69
N LYS A 154 0.08 29.41 -4.94
CA LYS A 154 0.66 30.70 -5.37
C LYS A 154 1.71 30.55 -6.47
N VAL A 155 2.50 29.48 -6.44
CA VAL A 155 3.67 29.30 -7.32
C VAL A 155 3.35 28.33 -8.45
N THR A 156 3.00 27.09 -8.13
CA THR A 156 2.80 26.05 -9.15
C THR A 156 1.47 26.22 -9.87
N CYS A 157 0.34 26.31 -9.16
CA CYS A 157 -0.96 26.44 -9.82
C CYS A 157 -1.09 27.72 -10.66
N ALA A 158 -0.38 28.80 -10.28
CA ALA A 158 -0.34 30.04 -11.05
C ALA A 158 0.44 29.93 -12.38
N ALA A 159 1.37 28.97 -12.48
CA ALA A 159 2.20 28.75 -13.67
C ALA A 159 1.50 27.93 -14.77
N PHE A 160 0.49 27.12 -14.41
CA PHE A 160 -0.21 26.24 -15.35
C PHE A 160 -1.66 26.67 -15.58
N VAL A 161 -2.06 26.82 -16.85
CA VAL A 161 -3.47 27.06 -17.21
C VAL A 161 -4.21 25.72 -17.26
N THR A 162 -4.71 25.30 -16.10
CA THR A 162 -5.42 24.03 -15.92
C THR A 162 -6.88 24.12 -16.36
N ARG A 163 -7.38 23.05 -16.98
CA ARG A 163 -8.75 22.94 -17.52
C ARG A 163 -9.45 21.68 -17.03
N GLU A 164 -10.77 21.61 -17.25
CA GLU A 164 -11.58 20.41 -17.07
C GLU A 164 -10.93 19.20 -17.75
N LEU A 165 -10.84 18.09 -17.03
CA LEU A 165 -10.46 16.81 -17.63
C LEU A 165 -11.56 16.36 -18.62
N PRO A 166 -11.24 15.51 -19.62
CA PRO A 166 -12.22 15.07 -20.62
C PRO A 166 -13.51 14.49 -20.02
N GLN A 167 -13.41 13.84 -18.86
CA GLN A 167 -14.57 13.27 -18.17
C GLN A 167 -15.45 14.33 -17.50
N GLU A 168 -14.84 15.38 -16.94
CA GLU A 168 -15.57 16.50 -16.34
C GLU A 168 -16.33 17.27 -17.42
N GLU A 169 -15.67 17.52 -18.56
CA GLU A 169 -16.31 18.15 -19.72
C GLU A 169 -17.48 17.31 -20.24
N ALA A 170 -17.29 15.99 -20.37
CA ALA A 170 -18.34 15.07 -20.78
C ALA A 170 -19.51 15.01 -19.79
N ALA A 171 -19.23 14.95 -18.48
CA ALA A 171 -20.26 14.94 -17.44
C ALA A 171 -21.05 16.25 -17.43
N ARG A 172 -20.37 17.39 -17.55
CA ARG A 172 -21.02 18.70 -17.71
C ARG A 172 -21.91 18.72 -18.95
N GLY A 173 -21.43 18.20 -20.08
CA GLY A 173 -22.21 18.07 -21.32
C GLY A 173 -23.46 17.21 -21.16
N ARG A 174 -23.37 16.11 -20.40
CA ARG A 174 -24.54 15.28 -20.07
C ARG A 174 -25.54 16.03 -19.18
N ARG A 175 -25.07 16.75 -18.15
CA ARG A 175 -25.93 17.54 -17.27
C ARG A 175 -26.63 18.68 -18.00
N THR A 176 -25.93 19.40 -18.88
CA THR A 176 -26.56 20.45 -19.69
C THR A 176 -27.59 19.88 -20.65
N ALA A 177 -27.35 18.71 -21.24
CA ALA A 177 -28.33 18.01 -22.06
C ALA A 177 -29.56 17.54 -21.25
N LYS A 178 -29.36 16.94 -20.07
CA LYS A 178 -30.44 16.51 -19.15
C LYS A 178 -31.30 17.71 -18.72
N LYS A 179 -30.66 18.83 -18.36
CA LYS A 179 -31.36 20.08 -17.97
C LYS A 179 -32.12 20.71 -19.15
N ALA A 180 -31.56 20.67 -20.37
CA ALA A 180 -32.23 21.13 -21.58
C ALA A 180 -33.44 20.23 -21.94
N ALA A 181 -33.32 18.91 -21.80
CA ALA A 181 -34.40 17.97 -22.01
C ALA A 181 -35.53 18.14 -20.99
N ALA A 182 -35.20 18.34 -19.71
CA ALA A 182 -36.16 18.62 -18.64
C ALA A 182 -36.89 19.96 -18.86
N GLY A 183 -36.19 21.01 -19.29
CA GLY A 183 -36.80 22.30 -19.64
C GLY A 183 -37.75 22.20 -20.85
N ALA A 184 -37.38 21.44 -21.86
CA ALA A 184 -38.25 21.17 -23.01
C ALA A 184 -39.52 20.39 -22.63
N ALA A 185 -39.42 19.44 -21.68
CA ALA A 185 -40.56 18.70 -21.15
C ALA A 185 -41.47 19.57 -20.26
N ALA A 186 -40.91 20.55 -19.55
CA ALA A 186 -41.64 21.49 -18.70
C ALA A 186 -42.27 22.69 -19.46
N GLY A 187 -42.10 22.77 -20.78
CA GLY A 187 -42.66 23.84 -21.60
C GLY A 187 -42.04 25.22 -21.37
N THR A 188 -40.87 25.29 -20.73
CA THR A 188 -40.13 26.55 -20.56
C THR A 188 -39.36 26.90 -21.83
N ALA A 189 -39.41 28.17 -22.24
CA ALA A 189 -38.73 28.64 -23.45
C ALA A 189 -37.20 28.49 -23.30
N ALA A 190 -36.54 28.08 -24.39
CA ALA A 190 -35.09 27.92 -24.42
C ALA A 190 -34.39 29.23 -23.97
N PRO A 191 -33.36 29.14 -23.11
CA PRO A 191 -32.60 30.32 -22.69
C PRO A 191 -31.97 31.01 -23.92
N PRO A 192 -31.83 32.34 -23.91
CA PRO A 192 -31.27 33.09 -25.03
C PRO A 192 -29.84 32.61 -25.34
N ALA A 193 -29.46 32.62 -26.63
CA ALA A 193 -28.17 32.15 -27.13
C ALA A 193 -26.93 32.79 -26.46
N ALA A 194 -27.10 33.90 -25.75
CA ALA A 194 -26.05 34.57 -24.97
C ALA A 194 -25.64 33.84 -23.67
N GLN A 195 -26.42 32.85 -23.21
CA GLN A 195 -26.13 32.03 -22.01
C GLN A 195 -25.68 30.61 -22.35
N GLN A 196 -25.42 30.30 -23.62
CA GLN A 196 -24.82 29.01 -23.98
C GLN A 196 -23.35 29.02 -23.55
N PRO A 197 -22.91 28.07 -22.69
CA PRO A 197 -21.50 27.96 -22.37
C PRO A 197 -20.68 27.83 -23.65
N ALA A 198 -19.59 28.59 -23.76
CA ALA A 198 -18.67 28.44 -24.89
C ALA A 198 -18.26 26.95 -25.03
N PRO A 199 -18.23 26.40 -26.25
CA PRO A 199 -17.80 25.02 -26.47
C PRO A 199 -16.34 24.85 -26.03
N GLY A 200 -16.06 23.83 -25.21
CA GLY A 200 -14.73 23.47 -24.74
C GLY A 200 -14.57 23.37 -23.22
N ALA A 201 -13.46 22.78 -22.80
CA ALA A 201 -13.08 22.60 -21.39
C ALA A 201 -12.90 23.96 -20.67
N ARG A 202 -13.63 24.15 -19.56
CA ARG A 202 -13.49 25.35 -18.71
C ARG A 202 -12.17 25.34 -17.94
N ILE A 203 -11.68 26.53 -17.59
CA ILE A 203 -10.53 26.69 -16.69
C ILE A 203 -10.93 26.19 -15.29
N LYS A 204 -10.04 25.45 -14.63
CA LYS A 204 -10.27 24.87 -13.30
C LYS A 204 -9.13 25.25 -12.37
N LYS A 205 -9.40 26.12 -11.39
CA LYS A 205 -8.42 26.47 -10.35
C LYS A 205 -8.41 25.42 -9.23
N PHE A 206 -7.29 25.30 -8.54
CA PHE A 206 -7.21 24.56 -7.29
C PHE A 206 -7.96 25.36 -6.20
N ASN A 207 -8.82 24.70 -5.43
CA ASN A 207 -9.51 25.32 -4.30
C ASN A 207 -9.07 24.60 -3.02
N MET A 208 -8.50 25.37 -2.08
CA MET A 208 -8.12 24.91 -0.75
C MET A 208 -9.06 25.45 0.34
N GLU A 209 -9.84 26.49 0.03
CA GLU A 209 -10.82 27.13 0.93
C GLU A 209 -12.08 26.25 0.99
N THR A 210 -11.92 25.10 1.63
CA THR A 210 -12.97 24.09 1.80
C THR A 210 -12.95 23.61 3.23
N TYR A 211 -14.11 23.24 3.76
CA TYR A 211 -14.21 22.62 5.09
C TYR A 211 -13.18 21.51 5.28
N LYS A 212 -13.04 20.62 4.28
CA LYS A 212 -12.10 19.48 4.29
C LYS A 212 -10.64 19.89 4.48
N GLY A 213 -10.25 21.02 3.88
CA GLY A 213 -8.90 21.56 4.06
C GLY A 213 -8.69 22.15 5.46
N HIS A 214 -9.72 22.83 5.99
CA HIS A 214 -9.65 23.44 7.32
C HIS A 214 -9.74 22.42 8.46
N SER A 215 -10.47 21.32 8.28
CA SER A 215 -10.65 20.26 9.28
C SER A 215 -9.38 19.44 9.55
N LEU A 216 -8.32 19.58 8.74
CA LEU A 216 -7.03 18.93 8.98
C LEU A 216 -6.42 19.31 10.33
N ALA A 217 -6.64 20.56 10.79
CA ALA A 217 -6.17 21.02 12.10
C ALA A 217 -6.90 20.37 13.28
N ASP A 218 -8.12 19.86 13.05
CA ASP A 218 -8.96 19.31 14.10
C ASP A 218 -8.56 17.88 14.51
N TYR A 219 -7.83 17.16 13.65
CA TYR A 219 -7.43 15.78 13.92
C TYR A 219 -6.62 15.64 15.21
N ALA A 220 -5.62 16.49 15.44
CA ALA A 220 -4.77 16.38 16.62
C ALA A 220 -5.56 16.60 17.93
N ALA A 221 -6.49 17.55 17.93
CA ALA A 221 -7.38 17.77 19.08
C ALA A 221 -8.36 16.61 19.24
N THR A 222 -9.02 16.20 18.16
CA THR A 222 -9.97 15.07 18.15
C THR A 222 -9.33 13.80 18.68
N ILE A 223 -8.08 13.52 18.29
CA ILE A 223 -7.34 12.34 18.74
C ILE A 223 -7.15 12.34 20.26
N LEU A 224 -6.89 13.51 20.85
CA LEU A 224 -6.74 13.64 22.31
C LEU A 224 -8.07 13.48 23.05
N PHE A 225 -9.19 13.89 22.46
CA PHE A 225 -10.51 13.83 23.09
C PHE A 225 -11.22 12.49 22.91
N PHE A 226 -11.15 11.89 21.72
CA PHE A 226 -11.95 10.72 21.32
C PHE A 226 -11.13 9.46 21.07
N GLY A 227 -9.81 9.55 21.10
CA GLY A 227 -8.91 8.45 20.73
C GLY A 227 -8.54 8.46 19.25
N THR A 228 -7.91 7.41 18.78
CA THR A 228 -7.37 7.30 17.42
C THR A 228 -8.47 7.23 16.35
N THR A 229 -8.14 7.60 15.10
CA THR A 229 -9.12 7.73 14.00
C THR A 229 -9.88 6.44 13.68
N ASP A 230 -9.30 5.27 13.96
CA ASP A 230 -9.97 3.98 13.82
C ASP A 230 -11.15 3.79 14.80
N SER A 231 -11.21 4.55 15.89
CA SER A 231 -12.29 4.48 16.88
C SER A 231 -13.60 5.14 16.41
N TYR A 232 -13.52 6.10 15.48
CA TYR A 232 -14.69 6.85 14.97
C TYR A 232 -14.74 6.92 13.44
N SER A 233 -13.92 6.13 12.75
CA SER A 233 -13.96 6.01 11.30
C SER A 233 -15.31 5.44 10.83
N THR A 234 -15.83 5.99 9.74
CA THR A 234 -17.02 5.46 9.06
C THR A 234 -16.72 4.24 8.18
N GLN A 235 -15.44 3.95 7.92
CA GLN A 235 -14.98 2.87 7.04
C GLN A 235 -15.50 1.47 7.44
N PRO A 236 -15.51 1.06 8.73
CA PRO A 236 -16.09 -0.23 9.12
C PRO A 236 -17.58 -0.35 8.78
N GLY A 237 -18.33 0.76 8.92
CA GLY A 237 -19.74 0.81 8.57
C GLY A 237 -19.96 0.66 7.07
N GLU A 238 -19.18 1.36 6.25
CA GLU A 238 -19.24 1.26 4.79
C GLU A 238 -18.88 -0.15 4.30
N LEU A 239 -17.88 -0.80 4.90
CA LEU A 239 -17.47 -2.15 4.52
C LEU A 239 -18.55 -3.21 4.75
N GLU A 240 -19.48 -3.00 5.68
CA GLU A 240 -20.61 -3.92 5.91
C GLU A 240 -21.53 -4.03 4.68
N HIS A 241 -21.52 -3.02 3.79
CA HIS A 241 -22.23 -3.09 2.51
C HIS A 241 -21.79 -4.29 1.65
N ARG A 242 -20.54 -4.76 1.79
CA ARG A 242 -20.06 -5.96 1.09
C ARG A 242 -20.82 -7.21 1.51
N ARG A 243 -21.08 -7.36 2.81
CA ARG A 243 -21.81 -8.51 3.36
C ARG A 243 -23.28 -8.47 2.91
N VAL A 244 -23.87 -7.28 2.90
CA VAL A 244 -25.21 -7.01 2.36
C VAL A 244 -25.29 -7.37 0.87
N LYS A 245 -24.35 -6.88 0.03
CA LYS A 245 -24.27 -7.23 -1.42
C LYS A 245 -24.11 -8.75 -1.63
N ARG A 246 -23.30 -9.43 -0.82
CA ARG A 246 -23.10 -10.90 -0.88
C ARG A 246 -24.39 -11.67 -0.60
N TYR A 247 -25.19 -11.23 0.37
CA TYR A 247 -26.51 -11.83 0.63
C TYR A 247 -27.50 -11.52 -0.49
N TYR A 248 -27.47 -10.30 -1.01
CA TYR A 248 -28.32 -9.90 -2.11
C TYR A 248 -28.10 -10.78 -3.34
N ALA A 249 -26.84 -11.03 -3.72
CA ALA A 249 -26.49 -11.91 -4.85
C ALA A 249 -27.00 -13.36 -4.67
N ARG A 250 -27.21 -13.80 -3.42
CA ARG A 250 -27.76 -15.12 -3.07
C ARG A 250 -29.28 -15.13 -2.92
N ALA A 251 -29.92 -13.97 -2.94
CA ALA A 251 -31.38 -13.84 -2.89
C ALA A 251 -31.97 -13.98 -4.29
N ASN A 252 -33.22 -14.44 -4.38
CA ASN A 252 -33.94 -14.48 -5.66
C ASN A 252 -34.54 -13.10 -6.05
N LYS A 253 -34.15 -12.03 -5.35
CA LYS A 253 -34.52 -10.62 -5.54
C LYS A 253 -36.00 -10.27 -5.27
N ASN A 254 -36.85 -11.23 -4.92
CA ASN A 254 -38.23 -10.96 -4.46
C ASN A 254 -38.30 -10.82 -2.94
N ASP A 255 -38.59 -9.63 -2.40
CA ASP A 255 -38.45 -9.36 -0.94
C ASP A 255 -37.02 -9.69 -0.47
N ALA A 256 -36.05 -9.06 -1.13
CA ALA A 256 -34.63 -9.29 -0.90
C ALA A 256 -34.25 -9.05 0.57
N THR A 257 -34.78 -8.02 1.22
CA THR A 257 -34.56 -7.72 2.64
C THR A 257 -34.92 -8.89 3.55
N GLY A 258 -36.09 -9.51 3.33
CA GLY A 258 -36.53 -10.68 4.09
C GLY A 258 -35.62 -11.89 3.90
N GLN A 259 -35.14 -12.12 2.67
CA GLN A 259 -34.22 -13.21 2.35
C GLN A 259 -32.82 -13.00 2.91
N MET A 260 -32.28 -11.79 2.79
CA MET A 260 -30.98 -11.41 3.34
C MET A 260 -30.96 -11.55 4.85
N THR A 261 -32.04 -11.14 5.52
CA THR A 261 -32.21 -11.35 6.98
C THR A 261 -32.21 -12.85 7.34
N GLN A 262 -32.80 -13.71 6.52
CA GLN A 262 -32.76 -15.16 6.76
C GLN A 262 -31.36 -15.75 6.55
N LEU A 263 -30.62 -15.28 5.53
CA LEU A 263 -29.24 -15.68 5.28
C LEU A 263 -28.32 -15.27 6.43
N GLU A 264 -28.44 -14.03 6.91
CA GLU A 264 -27.72 -13.53 8.09
C GLU A 264 -28.02 -14.37 9.33
N ARG A 265 -29.30 -14.64 9.63
CA ARG A 265 -29.68 -15.47 10.78
C ARG A 265 -29.12 -16.88 10.70
N ARG A 266 -29.06 -17.47 9.50
CA ARG A 266 -28.47 -18.80 9.27
C ARG A 266 -26.97 -18.77 9.49
N GLU A 267 -26.26 -17.79 8.94
CA GLU A 267 -24.82 -17.61 9.17
C GLU A 267 -24.52 -17.44 10.66
N THR A 268 -25.24 -16.55 11.34
CA THR A 268 -25.11 -16.31 12.78
C THR A 268 -25.40 -17.55 13.62
N ALA A 269 -26.38 -18.38 13.23
CA ALA A 269 -26.65 -19.65 13.90
C ALA A 269 -25.50 -20.65 13.71
N LEU A 270 -24.94 -20.77 12.50
CA LEU A 270 -23.80 -21.64 12.21
C LEU A 270 -22.55 -21.20 12.97
N LEU A 271 -22.27 -19.89 13.05
CA LEU A 271 -21.17 -19.34 13.83
C LEU A 271 -21.31 -19.64 15.32
N LYS A 272 -22.52 -19.55 15.87
CA LYS A 272 -22.81 -19.92 17.27
C LYS A 272 -22.56 -21.40 17.54
N ILE A 273 -22.95 -22.29 16.61
CA ILE A 273 -22.71 -23.73 16.72
C ILE A 273 -21.21 -24.02 16.68
N SER A 274 -20.48 -23.48 15.69
CA SER A 274 -19.02 -23.63 15.57
C SER A 274 -18.28 -23.19 16.84
N ARG A 275 -18.64 -22.02 17.40
CA ARG A 275 -18.06 -21.52 18.66
C ARG A 275 -18.41 -22.39 19.86
N ALA A 276 -19.63 -22.91 19.94
CA ALA A 276 -20.07 -23.75 21.05
C ALA A 276 -19.42 -25.14 21.04
N GLU A 277 -19.22 -25.72 19.85
CA GLU A 277 -18.71 -27.08 19.69
C GLU A 277 -17.17 -27.15 19.65
N HIS A 278 -16.45 -26.02 19.76
CA HIS A 278 -14.99 -25.94 19.54
C HIS A 278 -14.58 -26.63 18.24
N ILE A 279 -15.46 -26.67 17.23
CA ILE A 279 -15.12 -27.20 15.91
C ILE A 279 -14.13 -26.20 15.33
N PRO A 280 -12.86 -26.57 15.16
CA PRO A 280 -11.90 -25.67 14.59
C PRO A 280 -12.31 -25.39 13.13
N PRO A 281 -11.94 -24.24 12.55
CA PRO A 281 -12.28 -23.93 11.16
C PRO A 281 -11.87 -25.08 10.22
N ILE A 282 -12.57 -25.27 9.10
CA ILE A 282 -12.35 -26.44 8.20
C ILE A 282 -10.86 -26.60 7.80
N SER A 283 -10.11 -25.48 7.76
CA SER A 283 -8.66 -25.42 7.54
C SER A 283 -7.79 -26.09 8.62
N MET A 284 -8.38 -26.48 9.75
CA MET A 284 -7.73 -27.11 10.91
C MET A 284 -8.08 -28.60 11.05
N LEU A 285 -8.91 -29.15 10.17
CA LEU A 285 -9.20 -30.58 10.15
C LEU A 285 -8.06 -31.30 9.42
N GLU A 286 -7.40 -32.26 10.08
CA GLU A 286 -6.28 -33.05 9.53
C GLU A 286 -6.58 -33.80 8.22
N ASN A 287 -7.85 -33.85 7.79
CA ASN A 287 -8.28 -34.45 6.52
C ASN A 287 -9.50 -33.69 5.94
N PRO A 288 -9.35 -32.88 4.88
CA PRO A 288 -10.50 -32.29 4.20
C PRO A 288 -11.35 -33.41 3.55
N ILE A 289 -12.68 -33.31 3.71
CA ILE A 289 -13.64 -34.19 3.03
C ILE A 289 -13.47 -33.97 1.52
N PRO A 290 -13.31 -35.02 0.70
CA PRO A 290 -13.19 -34.86 -0.74
C PRO A 290 -14.45 -34.19 -1.29
N ILE A 291 -14.30 -32.99 -1.86
CA ILE A 291 -15.33 -32.38 -2.69
C ILE A 291 -15.53 -33.33 -3.88
N PRO A 292 -16.76 -33.83 -4.15
CA PRO A 292 -16.99 -34.66 -5.32
C PRO A 292 -16.59 -33.87 -6.55
N SER A 293 -15.58 -34.33 -7.26
CA SER A 293 -15.20 -33.76 -8.55
C SER A 293 -16.43 -33.82 -9.46
N VAL A 294 -16.96 -32.66 -9.81
CA VAL A 294 -17.97 -32.55 -10.86
C VAL A 294 -17.28 -33.01 -12.14
N GLU A 295 -17.58 -34.23 -12.59
CA GLU A 295 -17.10 -34.72 -13.88
C GLU A 295 -17.63 -33.79 -14.98
N PRO A 296 -16.76 -33.25 -15.85
CA PRO A 296 -17.23 -32.49 -16.99
C PRO A 296 -17.92 -33.43 -17.98
N GLU A 297 -19.17 -33.11 -18.30
CA GLU A 297 -19.99 -33.70 -19.35
C GLU A 297 -19.17 -33.95 -20.65
N PRO A 298 -19.27 -35.14 -21.27
CA PRO A 298 -18.43 -35.51 -22.39
C PRO A 298 -18.93 -34.85 -23.69
N THR A 299 -18.41 -33.67 -24.03
CA THR A 299 -18.53 -33.16 -25.40
C THR A 299 -17.60 -33.93 -26.33
N GLY A 300 -18.16 -34.93 -27.01
CA GLY A 300 -17.44 -35.71 -28.02
C GLY A 300 -16.99 -34.88 -29.21
N LYS A 301 -15.67 -34.65 -29.33
CA LYS A 301 -15.00 -34.43 -30.61
C LYS A 301 -13.65 -35.14 -30.60
N SER A 302 -13.52 -36.14 -31.45
CA SER A 302 -12.28 -36.88 -31.68
C SER A 302 -11.17 -35.93 -32.12
N SER A 303 -10.10 -35.81 -31.35
CA SER A 303 -8.84 -35.23 -31.82
C SER A 303 -7.73 -36.29 -31.71
N LYS A 304 -7.04 -36.46 -32.83
CA LYS A 304 -6.02 -37.48 -33.07
C LYS A 304 -4.88 -37.32 -32.05
N GLN A 305 -4.52 -38.41 -31.39
CA GLN A 305 -3.33 -38.51 -30.55
C GLN A 305 -2.08 -38.11 -31.36
N LYS A 306 -1.59 -36.89 -31.15
CA LYS A 306 -0.21 -36.52 -31.49
C LYS A 306 0.69 -37.10 -30.40
N ARG A 307 1.60 -38.00 -30.80
CA ARG A 307 2.67 -38.55 -29.96
C ARG A 307 3.40 -37.37 -29.29
N LYS A 308 3.39 -37.32 -27.95
CA LYS A 308 4.19 -36.36 -27.17
C LYS A 308 5.65 -36.52 -27.57
N SER A 309 6.20 -35.52 -28.25
CA SER A 309 7.64 -35.37 -28.38
C SER A 309 8.23 -35.25 -26.98
N ARG A 310 9.31 -35.99 -26.74
CA ARG A 310 10.13 -35.93 -25.53
C ARG A 310 10.38 -34.47 -25.14
N ALA A 311 9.74 -34.01 -24.08
CA ALA A 311 9.91 -32.65 -23.58
C ALA A 311 11.39 -32.46 -23.20
N GLN A 312 11.96 -31.32 -23.59
CA GLN A 312 13.27 -30.89 -23.11
C GLN A 312 13.23 -30.82 -21.57
N PRO A 313 14.33 -31.14 -20.87
CA PRO A 313 14.38 -31.01 -19.42
C PRO A 313 14.06 -29.55 -19.04
N LYS A 314 13.02 -29.32 -18.24
CA LYS A 314 12.70 -27.99 -17.71
C LYS A 314 13.91 -27.50 -16.91
N LYS A 315 14.39 -26.28 -17.21
CA LYS A 315 15.42 -25.61 -16.40
C LYS A 315 14.87 -25.45 -14.98
N VAL A 316 15.58 -25.97 -13.98
CA VAL A 316 15.14 -25.91 -12.59
C VAL A 316 15.42 -24.50 -12.06
N LEU A 317 14.36 -23.74 -11.83
CA LEU A 317 14.42 -22.40 -11.25
C LEU A 317 14.53 -22.48 -9.71
N PRO A 318 15.06 -21.42 -9.08
CA PRO A 318 15.20 -21.35 -7.62
C PRO A 318 13.83 -21.28 -6.92
N ALA A 319 12.92 -20.45 -7.45
CA ALA A 319 11.55 -20.33 -6.98
C ALA A 319 10.65 -21.46 -7.50
N LEU A 320 9.65 -21.84 -6.71
CA LEU A 320 8.56 -22.75 -7.13
C LEU A 320 7.52 -22.01 -7.95
N ASP A 321 6.89 -22.68 -8.91
CA ASP A 321 5.85 -22.08 -9.77
C ASP A 321 4.55 -21.85 -8.97
N PHE A 322 3.74 -20.86 -9.35
CA PHE A 322 2.46 -20.62 -8.68
C PHE A 322 1.53 -21.83 -8.72
N ALA A 323 1.63 -22.64 -9.79
CA ALA A 323 0.88 -23.88 -9.95
C ALA A 323 1.34 -25.02 -9.02
N ASP A 324 2.53 -24.90 -8.41
CA ASP A 324 3.00 -25.89 -7.45
C ASP A 324 2.25 -25.72 -6.12
N SER A 325 1.63 -26.81 -5.67
CA SER A 325 0.86 -26.84 -4.42
C SER A 325 1.78 -27.13 -3.24
N GLU A 326 2.01 -26.13 -2.41
CA GLU A 326 2.68 -26.25 -1.12
C GLU A 326 1.90 -25.40 -0.11
N SER A 327 0.96 -26.05 0.60
CA SER A 327 0.19 -25.39 1.65
C SER A 327 1.06 -25.18 2.88
N LEU A 328 1.08 -23.95 3.40
CA LEU A 328 1.76 -23.62 4.65
C LEU A 328 0.72 -23.46 5.76
N PRO A 329 0.73 -24.31 6.81
CA PRO A 329 -0.28 -24.27 7.86
C PRO A 329 -0.20 -22.97 8.67
N TYR A 330 -1.15 -22.78 9.58
CA TYR A 330 -1.16 -21.64 10.50
C TYR A 330 0.20 -21.47 11.18
N THR A 331 0.73 -20.25 11.14
CA THR A 331 1.97 -19.88 11.83
C THR A 331 1.64 -19.44 13.25
N PRO A 332 2.18 -20.10 14.29
CA PRO A 332 2.03 -19.64 15.67
C PRO A 332 2.56 -18.20 15.84
N PRO A 333 1.88 -17.31 16.58
CA PRO A 333 2.33 -15.94 16.79
C PRO A 333 3.70 -15.83 17.47
N GLU A 334 4.10 -16.84 18.25
CA GLU A 334 5.39 -16.87 18.95
C GLU A 334 6.57 -17.24 18.03
N ALA A 335 6.29 -17.79 16.85
CA ALA A 335 7.32 -18.08 15.86
C ALA A 335 7.70 -16.79 15.12
N HIS A 336 8.99 -16.46 15.05
CA HIS A 336 9.46 -15.32 14.26
C HIS A 336 9.21 -15.54 12.77
N TYR A 337 9.46 -16.75 12.27
CA TYR A 337 9.25 -17.10 10.88
C TYR A 337 8.66 -18.50 10.70
N HIS A 338 8.09 -18.75 9.52
CA HIS A 338 7.60 -20.06 9.13
C HIS A 338 7.87 -20.33 7.65
N ILE A 339 8.53 -21.46 7.39
CA ILE A 339 8.80 -22.03 6.07
C ILE A 339 8.41 -23.50 6.13
N SER A 340 7.89 -24.03 5.01
CA SER A 340 7.61 -25.46 4.87
C SER A 340 8.87 -26.31 5.06
N LEU A 341 8.72 -27.47 5.69
CA LEU A 341 9.78 -28.50 5.78
C LEU A 341 9.50 -29.70 4.86
N SER A 342 8.62 -29.50 3.87
CA SER A 342 8.32 -30.50 2.86
C SER A 342 9.56 -30.85 2.04
N ARG A 343 9.74 -32.14 1.76
CA ARG A 343 10.86 -32.64 0.94
C ARG A 343 10.43 -32.93 -0.51
N ASN A 344 9.21 -32.53 -0.88
CA ASN A 344 8.60 -32.84 -2.18
C ASN A 344 9.36 -32.17 -3.33
N PHE A 345 9.72 -30.90 -3.17
CA PHE A 345 10.41 -30.13 -4.19
C PHE A 345 11.88 -30.00 -3.84
N HIS A 346 12.73 -30.75 -4.54
CA HIS A 346 14.18 -30.68 -4.33
C HIS A 346 14.94 -30.51 -5.63
N CYS A 347 16.14 -29.91 -5.55
CA CYS A 347 17.14 -29.94 -6.60
C CYS A 347 18.42 -30.61 -6.08
N ASN A 348 19.11 -31.34 -6.96
CA ASN A 348 20.39 -31.97 -6.63
C ASN A 348 21.52 -31.01 -6.99
N ILE A 349 22.33 -30.62 -6.01
CA ILE A 349 23.37 -29.58 -6.13
C ILE A 349 24.40 -29.95 -7.21
N PRO A 350 25.02 -31.15 -7.21
CA PRO A 350 25.96 -31.58 -8.25
C PRO A 350 25.42 -31.55 -9.68
N MET A 351 24.11 -31.65 -9.87
CA MET A 351 23.48 -31.56 -11.19
C MET A 351 23.07 -30.13 -11.54
N TRP A 352 22.60 -29.37 -10.56
CA TRP A 352 22.02 -28.05 -10.77
C TRP A 352 23.08 -26.97 -11.01
N LEU A 353 24.18 -26.96 -10.25
CA LEU A 353 25.23 -25.95 -10.40
C LEU A 353 25.92 -26.05 -11.78
N PRO A 354 26.37 -27.23 -12.26
CA PRO A 354 27.01 -27.33 -13.57
C PRO A 354 26.07 -27.00 -14.73
N ALA A 355 24.77 -27.31 -14.60
CA ALA A 355 23.77 -27.01 -15.62
C ALA A 355 23.54 -25.50 -15.82
N ASN A 356 23.95 -24.67 -14.84
CA ASN A 356 23.81 -23.23 -14.86
C ASN A 356 25.19 -22.53 -14.77
N THR A 357 26.25 -23.19 -15.24
CA THR A 357 27.60 -22.62 -15.27
C THR A 357 27.63 -21.31 -16.04
N GLY A 358 28.27 -20.29 -15.48
CA GLY A 358 28.41 -18.96 -16.08
C GLY A 358 27.39 -17.93 -15.58
N ASP A 359 26.40 -18.35 -14.80
CA ASP A 359 25.49 -17.42 -14.13
C ASP A 359 26.21 -16.67 -12.99
N PRO A 360 26.17 -15.32 -12.95
CA PRO A 360 26.83 -14.55 -11.90
C PRO A 360 26.30 -14.88 -10.50
N ALA A 361 25.02 -15.24 -10.38
CA ALA A 361 24.40 -15.53 -9.08
C ALA A 361 24.96 -16.81 -8.45
N LEU A 362 25.45 -17.74 -9.27
CA LEU A 362 25.98 -19.04 -8.82
C LEU A 362 27.49 -19.03 -8.58
N LYS A 363 28.15 -17.88 -8.76
CA LYS A 363 29.58 -17.71 -8.45
C LYS A 363 29.82 -17.97 -6.96
N ASP A 364 30.69 -18.95 -6.70
CA ASP A 364 31.04 -19.41 -5.35
C ASP A 364 29.84 -19.87 -4.50
N PHE A 365 28.74 -20.30 -5.13
CA PHE A 365 27.49 -20.67 -4.44
C PHE A 365 27.69 -21.68 -3.33
N LEU A 366 28.33 -22.83 -3.62
CA LEU A 366 28.52 -23.89 -2.64
C LEU A 366 29.48 -23.48 -1.49
N PRO A 367 30.65 -22.86 -1.77
CA PRO A 367 31.50 -22.31 -0.72
C PRO A 367 30.78 -21.29 0.19
N LYS A 368 29.94 -20.41 -0.36
CA LYS A 368 29.13 -19.44 0.40
C LYS A 368 28.04 -20.13 1.22
N LEU A 369 27.41 -21.17 0.67
CA LEU A 369 26.39 -21.93 1.38
C LEU A 369 26.99 -22.69 2.56
N GLN A 370 28.15 -23.33 2.37
CA GLN A 370 28.85 -24.03 3.45
C GLN A 370 29.29 -23.06 4.56
N GLU A 371 29.74 -21.86 4.19
CA GLU A 371 30.05 -20.79 5.15
C GLU A 371 28.82 -20.46 6.01
N HIS A 372 27.70 -20.15 5.36
CA HIS A 372 26.44 -19.80 6.03
C HIS A 372 25.92 -20.93 6.94
N LEU A 373 25.92 -22.18 6.45
CA LEU A 373 25.46 -23.33 7.22
C LEU A 373 26.38 -23.63 8.42
N LEU A 374 27.69 -23.51 8.25
CA LEU A 374 28.65 -23.71 9.34
C LEU A 374 28.51 -22.62 10.40
N GLY A 375 28.33 -21.36 9.98
CA GLY A 375 28.00 -20.24 10.87
C GLY A 375 26.74 -20.51 11.67
N ARG A 376 25.64 -20.94 11.01
CA ARG A 376 24.36 -21.28 11.68
C ARG A 376 24.49 -22.44 12.67
N LEU A 377 25.36 -23.42 12.41
CA LEU A 377 25.57 -24.56 13.31
C LEU A 377 26.44 -24.23 14.52
N LEU A 378 27.47 -23.39 14.34
CA LEU A 378 28.41 -23.02 15.41
C LEU A 378 27.94 -21.83 16.23
N HIS A 379 27.26 -20.88 15.59
CA HIS A 379 26.82 -19.62 16.15
C HIS A 379 25.37 -19.30 15.71
N PRO A 380 24.36 -20.00 16.26
CA PRO A 380 22.97 -19.88 15.79
C PRO A 380 22.39 -18.45 15.82
N ASN A 381 22.92 -17.60 16.71
CA ASN A 381 22.43 -16.24 16.97
C ASN A 381 23.34 -15.15 16.37
N TRP A 382 24.28 -15.50 15.51
CA TRP A 382 25.26 -14.57 14.98
C TRP A 382 25.39 -14.68 13.46
N SER A 383 25.44 -13.51 12.83
CA SER A 383 25.54 -13.33 11.38
C SER A 383 26.95 -12.83 11.08
N GLY A 384 27.74 -13.71 10.46
CA GLY A 384 29.12 -13.39 10.09
C GLY A 384 29.26 -12.42 8.92
N ASP A 385 30.48 -11.94 8.68
CA ASP A 385 30.92 -11.23 7.48
C ASP A 385 31.09 -12.16 6.25
N GLY A 386 31.00 -13.49 6.44
CA GLY A 386 31.03 -14.50 5.38
C GLY A 386 32.45 -14.96 5.00
N HIS A 387 33.44 -14.68 5.84
CA HIS A 387 34.85 -15.03 5.63
C HIS A 387 35.53 -15.67 6.85
N GLU A 388 34.75 -16.20 7.79
CA GLU A 388 35.27 -16.66 9.07
C GLU A 388 35.82 -18.08 9.05
N PHE A 389 35.40 -18.90 8.09
CA PHE A 389 35.79 -20.30 8.02
C PHE A 389 36.72 -20.60 6.85
N SER A 390 37.80 -21.32 7.16
CA SER A 390 38.72 -21.83 6.16
C SER A 390 38.03 -22.83 5.22
N PRO A 391 38.50 -23.01 3.98
CA PRO A 391 37.97 -24.04 3.08
C PRO A 391 37.97 -25.45 3.70
N GLN A 392 38.96 -25.76 4.54
CA GLN A 392 39.06 -27.03 5.25
C GLN A 392 37.95 -27.21 6.29
N GLU A 393 37.55 -26.13 6.97
CA GLU A 393 36.44 -26.16 7.93
C GLU A 393 35.10 -26.30 7.21
N ARG A 394 34.87 -25.51 6.16
CA ARG A 394 33.67 -25.62 5.32
C ARG A 394 33.46 -26.99 4.71
N SER A 395 34.54 -27.68 4.32
CA SER A 395 34.47 -29.04 3.76
C SER A 395 33.94 -30.10 4.73
N LYS A 396 33.86 -29.79 6.03
CA LYS A 396 33.32 -30.68 7.07
C LYS A 396 31.79 -30.63 7.14
N ILE A 397 31.16 -29.69 6.44
CA ILE A 397 29.71 -29.64 6.29
C ILE A 397 29.26 -30.65 5.21
N LEU A 398 28.47 -31.63 5.63
CA LEU A 398 27.87 -32.63 4.73
C LEU A 398 26.39 -32.33 4.54
N ILE A 399 26.01 -31.99 3.30
CA ILE A 399 24.61 -31.84 2.90
C ILE A 399 24.07 -33.23 2.54
N ILE A 400 23.04 -33.67 3.24
CA ILE A 400 22.50 -35.02 3.08
C ILE A 400 21.88 -35.17 1.68
N ASN A 401 22.30 -36.21 0.97
CA ASN A 401 21.90 -36.52 -0.42
C ASN A 401 22.24 -35.43 -1.46
N ASP A 402 23.05 -34.43 -1.10
CA ASP A 402 23.34 -33.26 -1.94
C ASP A 402 22.07 -32.55 -2.46
N ARG A 403 21.04 -32.46 -1.62
CA ARG A 403 19.73 -31.88 -1.98
C ARG A 403 19.49 -30.53 -1.32
N LEU A 404 19.02 -29.57 -2.12
CA LEU A 404 18.33 -28.37 -1.63
C LEU A 404 16.82 -28.61 -1.76
N TYR A 405 16.08 -28.40 -0.68
CA TYR A 405 14.62 -28.39 -0.72
C TYR A 405 14.14 -26.96 -0.94
N ARG A 406 13.22 -26.77 -1.88
CA ARG A 406 12.69 -25.47 -2.32
C ARG A 406 11.32 -25.24 -1.72
N HIS A 407 11.04 -24.01 -1.33
CA HIS A 407 9.75 -23.59 -0.80
C HIS A 407 9.17 -22.41 -1.54
N LYS A 408 7.85 -22.34 -1.53
CA LYS A 408 7.08 -21.29 -2.19
C LYS A 408 7.11 -19.98 -1.42
N VAL A 409 6.97 -20.05 -0.09
CA VAL A 409 6.64 -18.90 0.76
C VAL A 409 7.47 -18.91 2.04
N LEU A 410 7.87 -17.73 2.47
CA LEU A 410 8.34 -17.41 3.81
C LEU A 410 7.27 -16.53 4.48
N ARG A 411 6.84 -16.88 5.69
CA ARG A 411 6.07 -15.98 6.55
C ARG A 411 6.95 -15.42 7.66
N ILE A 412 6.87 -14.12 7.93
CA ILE A 412 7.56 -13.45 9.04
C ILE A 412 6.52 -12.78 9.92
N ASN A 413 6.50 -13.15 11.20
CA ASN A 413 5.74 -12.43 12.21
C ASN A 413 6.61 -11.30 12.75
N TYR A 414 6.04 -10.11 12.87
CA TYR A 414 6.72 -8.94 13.42
C TYR A 414 5.82 -8.19 14.39
N THR A 415 6.45 -7.45 15.29
CA THR A 415 5.76 -6.51 16.16
C THR A 415 5.54 -5.20 15.41
N THR A 416 4.28 -4.75 15.32
CA THR A 416 3.86 -3.45 14.78
C THR A 416 4.18 -2.31 15.77
N TYR A 417 4.11 -1.05 15.33
CA TYR A 417 4.39 0.10 16.20
C TYR A 417 3.44 0.20 17.41
N ASP A 418 2.22 -0.32 17.28
CA ASP A 418 1.18 -0.33 18.32
C ASP A 418 1.17 -1.63 19.16
N VAL A 419 2.27 -2.39 19.12
CA VAL A 419 2.50 -3.59 19.95
C VAL A 419 1.53 -4.74 19.61
N ARG A 420 1.13 -4.85 18.34
CA ARG A 420 0.41 -6.01 17.80
C ARG A 420 1.36 -6.92 17.03
N CYS A 421 0.90 -8.13 16.74
CA CYS A 421 1.60 -9.07 15.88
C CYS A 421 1.05 -8.95 14.46
N GLY A 422 1.87 -8.43 13.55
CA GLY A 422 1.62 -8.46 12.11
C GLY A 422 2.33 -9.65 11.46
N GLN A 423 1.96 -9.99 10.23
CA GLN A 423 2.59 -11.07 9.48
C GLN A 423 2.70 -10.75 8.00
N ASP A 424 3.92 -10.82 7.49
CA ASP A 424 4.22 -10.71 6.06
C ASP A 424 4.34 -12.08 5.43
N SER A 425 3.80 -12.22 4.22
CA SER A 425 4.03 -13.37 3.34
C SER A 425 4.91 -12.93 2.18
N MET A 426 6.06 -13.59 2.02
CA MET A 426 7.01 -13.31 0.96
C MET A 426 7.12 -14.49 0.02
N ASN A 427 6.91 -14.20 -1.26
CA ASN A 427 7.11 -15.11 -2.36
C ASN A 427 8.19 -14.54 -3.29
N PRO A 428 9.26 -15.29 -3.63
CA PRO A 428 10.30 -14.83 -4.54
C PRO A 428 9.80 -14.28 -5.89
N GLN A 429 8.58 -14.64 -6.32
CA GLN A 429 7.98 -14.20 -7.57
C GLN A 429 7.17 -12.90 -7.49
N THR A 430 6.55 -12.56 -6.34
CA THR A 430 5.71 -11.35 -6.18
C THR A 430 6.27 -10.38 -5.15
N HIS A 431 6.31 -10.76 -3.88
CA HIS A 431 6.72 -9.94 -2.73
C HIS A 431 8.05 -10.44 -2.16
N ALA A 432 9.13 -10.19 -2.91
CA ALA A 432 10.43 -10.82 -2.65
C ALA A 432 11.39 -9.94 -1.83
N ASP A 433 11.08 -8.65 -1.66
CA ASP A 433 12.01 -7.70 -1.06
C ASP A 433 11.86 -7.70 0.46
N ILE A 434 12.98 -7.78 1.17
CA ILE A 434 13.06 -7.92 2.62
C ILE A 434 13.90 -6.81 3.25
N MET A 435 13.60 -6.52 4.52
CA MET A 435 14.33 -5.58 5.37
C MET A 435 15.04 -6.31 6.51
N MET A 436 16.28 -5.92 6.78
CA MET A 436 17.12 -6.41 7.89
C MET A 436 17.82 -5.22 8.57
N LEU A 437 18.37 -5.42 9.77
CA LEU A 437 19.19 -4.39 10.41
C LEU A 437 20.49 -4.18 9.62
N ALA A 438 20.88 -2.93 9.43
CA ALA A 438 22.19 -2.62 8.89
C ALA A 438 23.28 -3.09 9.89
N PRO A 439 24.42 -3.64 9.43
CA PRO A 439 25.53 -3.97 10.30
C PRO A 439 26.03 -2.72 11.05
N ASP A 440 26.25 -2.86 12.36
CA ASP A 440 26.86 -1.81 13.19
C ASP A 440 28.34 -1.65 12.79
N ASP A 441 28.69 -0.53 12.17
CA ASP A 441 30.07 -0.24 11.77
C ASP A 441 30.91 0.35 12.92
N GLY A 442 30.36 0.40 14.14
CA GLY A 442 31.04 0.83 15.36
C GLY A 442 31.31 2.34 15.42
N ALA A 443 30.97 3.09 14.38
CA ALA A 443 30.88 4.53 14.42
C ALA A 443 29.41 4.88 14.63
N ALA A 444 29.06 5.39 15.81
CA ALA A 444 27.76 6.01 16.01
C ALA A 444 27.71 7.26 15.10
N ASN A 445 27.37 7.05 13.84
CA ASN A 445 27.08 8.11 12.90
C ASN A 445 25.59 8.37 12.98
N PRO A 446 25.22 9.56 13.50
CA PRO A 446 24.07 10.35 13.17
C PRO A 446 23.20 9.73 12.14
N ASP A 447 23.82 9.75 10.93
CA ASP A 447 23.41 9.74 9.51
C ASP A 447 23.40 8.37 8.84
N GLN A 448 23.61 7.31 9.59
CA GLN A 448 23.54 5.96 9.06
C GLN A 448 22.11 5.45 8.93
N HIS A 449 21.71 5.15 7.70
CA HIS A 449 20.45 4.50 7.42
C HIS A 449 20.36 3.15 8.17
N PRO A 450 19.29 2.90 8.94
CA PRO A 450 19.26 1.83 9.94
C PRO A 450 19.07 0.42 9.39
N PHE A 451 18.68 0.31 8.12
CA PHE A 451 18.29 -0.94 7.51
C PHE A 451 19.14 -1.30 6.31
N THR A 452 19.22 -2.58 6.03
CA THR A 452 19.69 -3.11 4.75
C THR A 452 18.57 -3.88 4.08
N TYR A 453 18.61 -3.96 2.75
CA TYR A 453 17.56 -4.60 1.96
C TYR A 453 18.13 -5.67 1.06
N ALA A 454 17.33 -6.69 0.81
CA ALA A 454 17.69 -7.72 -0.15
C ALA A 454 16.45 -8.22 -0.89
N ARG A 455 16.64 -8.71 -2.12
CA ARG A 455 15.61 -9.42 -2.88
C ARG A 455 15.80 -10.92 -2.71
N VAL A 456 14.78 -11.61 -2.22
CA VAL A 456 14.76 -13.08 -2.08
C VAL A 456 14.60 -13.72 -3.45
N LEU A 457 15.59 -14.54 -3.82
CA LEU A 457 15.64 -15.26 -5.09
C LEU A 457 15.09 -16.68 -4.95
N GLY A 458 15.18 -17.25 -3.74
CA GLY A 458 14.58 -18.53 -3.40
C GLY A 458 14.60 -18.80 -1.91
N VAL A 459 13.58 -19.54 -1.46
CA VAL A 459 13.43 -20.00 -0.07
C VAL A 459 13.80 -21.47 -0.02
N PHE A 460 14.73 -21.85 0.84
CA PHE A 460 15.26 -23.21 0.89
C PHE A 460 15.37 -23.76 2.31
N HIS A 461 15.42 -25.08 2.42
CA HIS A 461 16.10 -25.74 3.54
C HIS A 461 17.00 -26.87 3.05
N VAL A 462 17.95 -27.27 3.91
CA VAL A 462 18.85 -28.41 3.71
C VAL A 462 18.93 -29.26 4.96
N ASP A 463 19.12 -30.57 4.80
CA ASP A 463 19.47 -31.47 5.88
C ASP A 463 21.00 -31.57 5.96
N VAL A 464 21.60 -31.24 7.12
CA VAL A 464 23.06 -31.06 7.26
C VAL A 464 23.62 -31.83 8.45
N VAL A 465 24.83 -32.38 8.30
CA VAL A 465 25.62 -32.97 9.39
C VAL A 465 27.00 -32.30 9.45
N HIS A 466 27.45 -31.95 10.65
CA HIS A 466 28.80 -31.45 10.89
C HIS A 466 29.76 -32.62 11.15
N ASN A 467 30.61 -32.94 10.18
CA ASN A 467 31.52 -34.08 10.22
C ASN A 467 32.82 -33.76 10.98
N VAL A 468 32.71 -33.56 12.29
CA VAL A 468 33.85 -33.41 13.21
C VAL A 468 33.83 -34.48 14.31
N PRO A 469 35.01 -34.90 14.81
CA PRO A 469 35.07 -35.82 15.94
C PRO A 469 34.27 -35.31 17.14
N GLY A 470 33.31 -36.10 17.62
CA GLY A 470 32.47 -35.75 18.77
C GLY A 470 31.19 -34.95 18.45
N ALA A 471 30.96 -34.54 17.21
CA ALA A 471 29.67 -33.95 16.81
C ALA A 471 28.57 -35.01 16.63
N SER A 472 27.32 -34.56 16.74
CA SER A 472 26.14 -35.39 16.47
C SER A 472 26.12 -35.84 15.01
N THR A 473 25.79 -37.11 14.79
CA THR A 473 25.56 -37.68 13.45
C THR A 473 24.12 -37.49 12.97
N SER A 474 23.24 -36.94 13.81
CA SER A 474 21.86 -36.65 13.43
C SER A 474 21.82 -35.42 12.54
N ALA A 475 21.12 -35.53 11.40
CA ALA A 475 20.95 -34.42 10.48
C ALA A 475 20.08 -33.33 11.10
N VAL A 476 20.47 -32.07 10.89
CA VAL A 476 19.71 -30.89 11.27
C VAL A 476 19.16 -30.24 10.00
N SER A 477 17.86 -30.00 9.95
CA SER A 477 17.24 -29.25 8.85
C SER A 477 17.43 -27.75 9.10
N ILE A 478 18.14 -27.06 8.22
CA ILE A 478 18.45 -25.63 8.33
C ILE A 478 17.75 -24.88 7.19
N PRO A 479 16.76 -24.03 7.48
CA PRO A 479 16.18 -23.11 6.49
C PRO A 479 17.10 -21.91 6.27
N PHE A 480 17.12 -21.41 5.03
CA PHE A 480 17.88 -20.23 4.63
C PHE A 480 17.26 -19.59 3.38
N LEU A 481 17.53 -18.30 3.19
CA LEU A 481 17.11 -17.52 2.04
C LEU A 481 18.30 -17.30 1.13
N TRP A 482 18.13 -17.50 -0.18
CA TRP A 482 19.11 -17.07 -1.15
C TRP A 482 18.70 -15.70 -1.70
N VAL A 483 19.56 -14.69 -1.57
CA VAL A 483 19.20 -13.30 -1.81
C VAL A 483 20.19 -12.56 -2.71
N ARG A 484 19.74 -11.44 -3.28
CA ARG A 484 20.57 -10.40 -3.90
C ARG A 484 20.47 -9.12 -3.08
N TYR A 485 21.59 -8.60 -2.59
CA TYR A 485 21.59 -7.41 -1.73
C TYR A 485 21.45 -6.11 -2.52
N PHE A 486 20.72 -5.17 -1.92
CA PHE A 486 20.76 -3.77 -2.30
C PHE A 486 21.84 -3.04 -1.48
N ARG A 487 22.29 -1.89 -1.99
CA ARG A 487 23.01 -0.87 -1.21
C ARG A 487 22.25 0.44 -1.26
N LEU A 488 22.39 1.24 -0.20
CA LEU A 488 21.93 2.63 -0.21
C LEU A 488 22.72 3.44 -1.24
N ASP A 489 22.03 4.27 -2.03
CA ASP A 489 22.65 5.21 -2.94
C ASP A 489 23.29 6.36 -2.14
N ARG A 490 24.61 6.30 -2.01
CA ARG A 490 25.39 7.30 -1.25
C ARG A 490 25.40 8.69 -1.89
N ASN A 491 25.00 8.81 -3.15
CA ASN A 491 24.93 10.10 -3.85
C ASN A 491 23.57 10.77 -3.72
N PHE A 492 22.59 10.10 -3.11
CA PHE A 492 21.24 10.60 -2.94
C PHE A 492 20.90 10.78 -1.47
N LYS A 493 20.41 11.96 -1.10
CA LYS A 493 20.00 12.28 0.25
C LYS A 493 18.48 12.17 0.36
N GLY A 494 18.00 11.03 0.87
CA GLY A 494 16.60 10.82 1.28
C GLY A 494 16.38 11.11 2.76
N GLY A 495 15.12 11.15 3.19
CA GLY A 495 14.70 11.33 4.59
C GLY A 495 13.66 12.43 4.77
N PHE A 496 13.14 12.53 5.99
CA PHE A 496 12.06 13.44 6.38
C PHE A 496 12.38 14.91 6.15
N LYS A 497 13.55 15.38 6.61
CA LYS A 497 14.02 16.75 6.38
C LYS A 497 14.09 17.13 4.91
N ARG A 498 14.44 16.17 4.04
CA ARG A 498 14.57 16.36 2.58
C ARG A 498 13.26 16.12 1.84
N LYS A 499 12.24 15.57 2.51
CA LYS A 499 10.95 15.19 1.90
C LYS A 499 11.10 14.24 0.71
N ARG A 500 12.04 13.29 0.81
CA ARG A 500 12.34 12.30 -0.25
C ARG A 500 12.48 10.89 0.32
N LEU A 501 12.04 9.89 -0.43
CA LEU A 501 12.22 8.47 -0.06
C LEU A 501 13.69 8.09 -0.11
N HIS A 502 14.14 7.17 0.75
CA HIS A 502 15.49 6.61 0.62
C HIS A 502 15.62 5.82 -0.69
N ARG A 503 16.78 5.93 -1.33
CA ARG A 503 17.05 5.30 -2.63
C ARG A 503 18.11 4.22 -2.51
N VAL A 504 17.84 3.06 -3.12
CA VAL A 504 18.72 1.89 -3.12
C VAL A 504 18.98 1.40 -4.55
N GLU A 505 20.10 0.71 -4.75
CA GLU A 505 20.45 0.05 -6.01
C GLU A 505 21.01 -1.35 -5.75
N PHE A 506 20.95 -2.23 -6.75
CA PHE A 506 21.58 -3.53 -6.63
C PHE A 506 23.11 -3.40 -6.53
N LEU A 507 23.70 -4.09 -5.55
CA LEU A 507 25.15 -4.17 -5.44
C LEU A 507 25.69 -5.22 -6.46
N PRO A 508 26.71 -4.88 -7.29
CA PRO A 508 27.30 -5.85 -8.21
C PRO A 508 27.86 -7.07 -7.49
N ASP A 509 27.63 -8.27 -8.03
CA ASP A 509 28.08 -9.56 -7.47
C ASP A 509 27.63 -9.86 -6.02
N ALA A 510 26.63 -9.15 -5.50
CA ALA A 510 26.18 -9.26 -4.12
C ALA A 510 25.10 -10.33 -3.90
N PHE A 511 25.44 -11.57 -4.21
CA PHE A 511 24.62 -12.74 -3.92
C PHE A 511 25.10 -13.44 -2.67
N GLY A 512 24.17 -13.76 -1.76
CA GLY A 512 24.48 -14.39 -0.49
C GLY A 512 23.29 -15.11 0.13
N PHE A 513 23.47 -15.55 1.37
CA PHE A 513 22.48 -16.30 2.12
C PHE A 513 22.11 -15.56 3.39
N VAL A 514 20.82 -15.44 3.63
CA VAL A 514 20.25 -14.78 4.80
C VAL A 514 19.56 -15.82 5.67
N ASN A 515 19.78 -15.70 6.97
CA ASN A 515 19.03 -16.45 7.96
C ASN A 515 17.62 -15.84 8.07
N PRO A 516 16.52 -16.63 7.97
CA PRO A 516 15.18 -16.11 8.15
C PRO A 516 14.96 -15.36 9.49
N ASP A 517 15.71 -15.69 10.55
CA ASP A 517 15.67 -14.97 11.83
C ASP A 517 16.23 -13.53 11.76
N GLU A 518 17.00 -13.18 10.73
CA GLU A 518 17.55 -11.82 10.55
C GLU A 518 16.56 -10.89 9.83
N VAL A 519 15.53 -11.46 9.20
CA VAL A 519 14.53 -10.69 8.47
C VAL A 519 13.60 -10.02 9.47
N ILE A 520 13.53 -8.69 9.43
CA ILE A 520 12.61 -7.93 10.26
C ILE A 520 11.20 -8.06 9.71
N ARG A 521 11.05 -7.83 8.39
CA ARG A 521 9.79 -7.93 7.63
C ARG A 521 10.02 -7.75 6.12
N GLY A 522 8.94 -7.85 5.33
CA GLY A 522 8.94 -7.49 3.92
C GLY A 522 9.15 -5.99 3.72
N SER A 523 9.64 -5.59 2.55
CA SER A 523 9.85 -4.19 2.17
C SER A 523 9.25 -3.90 0.81
N HIS A 524 8.54 -2.78 0.68
CA HIS A 524 8.01 -2.34 -0.58
C HIS A 524 9.03 -1.44 -1.30
N LEU A 525 9.70 -2.00 -2.31
CA LEU A 525 10.66 -1.26 -3.14
C LEU A 525 10.03 -0.87 -4.47
N ILE A 526 9.81 0.43 -4.67
CA ILE A 526 9.21 0.98 -5.90
C ILE A 526 10.33 1.37 -6.86
N PRO A 527 10.29 0.98 -8.14
CA PRO A 527 11.26 1.47 -9.11
C PRO A 527 11.35 3.01 -9.16
N ALA A 528 12.57 3.56 -9.23
CA ALA A 528 12.77 4.99 -9.45
C ALA A 528 12.68 5.28 -10.96
N PHE A 529 11.45 5.39 -11.46
CA PHE A 529 11.13 5.41 -12.89
C PHE A 529 11.91 6.48 -13.68
N ALA A 530 12.12 7.65 -13.08
CA ALA A 530 12.87 8.77 -13.66
C ALA A 530 14.29 8.39 -14.11
N HIS A 531 14.91 7.41 -13.45
CA HIS A 531 16.30 7.03 -13.70
C HIS A 531 16.48 5.85 -14.65
N GLY A 532 15.37 5.26 -15.11
CA GLY A 532 15.36 4.20 -16.10
C GLY A 532 15.96 2.87 -15.64
N ILE A 533 16.10 1.98 -16.63
CA ILE A 533 16.67 0.64 -16.48
C ILE A 533 18.19 0.66 -16.66
N THR A 534 18.86 -0.37 -16.16
CA THR A 534 20.31 -0.56 -16.27
C THR A 534 20.64 -1.88 -16.96
N ASP A 535 21.63 -1.84 -17.86
CA ASP A 535 22.18 -3.00 -18.57
C ASP A 535 23.44 -3.57 -17.87
N GLN A 536 23.81 -3.01 -16.72
CA GLN A 536 25.02 -3.38 -15.98
C GLN A 536 25.02 -4.84 -15.49
N PHE A 537 23.84 -5.46 -15.40
CA PHE A 537 23.69 -6.81 -14.87
C PHE A 537 23.32 -7.80 -15.98
N PRO A 538 24.15 -8.84 -16.21
CA PRO A 538 23.86 -9.82 -17.24
C PRO A 538 22.61 -10.63 -16.86
N PRO A 539 21.93 -11.25 -17.85
CA PRO A 539 20.82 -12.15 -17.58
C PRO A 539 21.23 -13.23 -16.58
N SER A 540 20.41 -13.40 -15.54
CA SER A 540 20.63 -14.39 -14.49
C SER A 540 19.38 -15.25 -14.31
N LEU A 541 19.57 -16.46 -13.82
CA LEU A 541 18.53 -17.38 -13.35
C LEU A 541 17.60 -16.75 -12.31
N CYS A 542 18.08 -15.68 -11.66
CA CYS A 542 17.42 -14.98 -10.57
C CYS A 542 16.53 -13.81 -11.04
N ARG A 543 16.48 -13.52 -12.34
CA ARG A 543 15.55 -12.54 -12.91
C ARG A 543 14.14 -13.13 -12.97
N ARG A 544 13.10 -12.34 -12.68
CA ARG A 544 11.71 -12.80 -12.77
C ARG A 544 11.34 -13.12 -14.23
N LYS A 545 10.35 -14.00 -14.42
CA LYS A 545 9.95 -14.49 -15.76
C LYS A 545 9.57 -13.37 -16.73
N ASP A 546 8.98 -12.29 -16.21
CA ASP A 546 8.46 -11.16 -16.99
C ASP A 546 9.36 -9.91 -16.93
N GLU A 547 10.45 -9.97 -16.16
CA GLU A 547 11.40 -8.88 -16.02
C GLU A 547 12.48 -9.03 -17.10
N LEU A 548 12.59 -8.05 -17.99
CA LEU A 548 13.58 -8.08 -19.08
C LEU A 548 14.88 -7.40 -18.66
N ASP A 549 14.80 -6.35 -17.84
CA ASP A 549 15.91 -5.51 -17.40
C ASP A 549 15.73 -5.11 -15.93
N ASP A 550 16.83 -4.77 -15.26
CA ASP A 550 16.81 -4.33 -13.86
C ASP A 550 16.66 -2.80 -13.82
N TRP A 551 15.88 -2.26 -12.88
CA TRP A 551 15.87 -0.82 -12.62
C TRP A 551 17.18 -0.34 -12.01
N LYS A 552 17.62 0.86 -12.42
CA LYS A 552 18.85 1.45 -11.90
C LYS A 552 18.77 1.70 -10.39
N TYR A 553 17.66 2.27 -9.94
CA TYR A 553 17.39 2.56 -8.53
C TYR A 553 15.98 2.13 -8.16
N HIS A 554 15.77 1.90 -6.86
CA HIS A 554 14.46 1.71 -6.25
C HIS A 554 14.34 2.65 -5.05
N TYR A 555 13.15 3.20 -4.84
CA TYR A 555 12.79 3.89 -3.62
C TYR A 555 12.25 2.91 -2.59
N VAL A 556 12.70 3.08 -1.36
CA VAL A 556 12.13 2.40 -0.21
C VAL A 556 10.85 3.12 0.17
N ASN A 557 9.70 2.47 -0.02
CA ASN A 557 8.43 3.07 0.35
C ASN A 557 8.32 3.21 1.88
N LEU A 558 7.67 4.27 2.35
CA LEU A 558 7.43 4.55 3.76
C LEU A 558 6.11 3.94 4.26
N ASP A 559 5.68 2.81 3.69
CA ASP A 559 4.59 1.99 4.26
C ASP A 559 4.89 1.58 5.72
N MET A 560 6.16 1.65 6.12
CA MET A 560 6.63 1.36 7.47
C MET A 560 7.01 2.63 8.23
N PHE A 561 6.12 3.62 8.18
CA PHE A 561 6.41 5.01 8.48
C PHE A 561 7.06 5.20 9.85
N MET A 562 6.48 4.56 10.88
CA MET A 562 6.94 4.64 12.27
C MET A 562 8.28 3.94 12.54
N ARG A 563 8.79 3.11 11.61
CA ARG A 563 10.16 2.55 11.73
C ARG A 563 11.23 3.55 11.30
N TYR A 564 10.89 4.45 10.37
CA TYR A 564 11.80 5.50 9.91
C TYR A 564 11.61 6.80 10.69
N LEU A 565 10.41 7.13 11.14
CA LEU A 565 10.21 8.31 11.98
C LEU A 565 10.74 8.08 13.41
N GLY A 566 10.62 6.86 13.93
CA GLY A 566 10.79 6.58 15.35
C GLY A 566 9.56 6.95 16.17
N GLY A 567 9.63 6.77 17.50
CA GLY A 567 8.51 7.06 18.41
C GLY A 567 7.41 5.99 18.49
N GLY A 568 7.50 4.91 17.70
CA GLY A 568 6.60 3.75 17.80
C GLY A 568 6.94 2.88 19.02
N VAL A 569 5.96 2.63 19.89
CA VAL A 569 6.16 1.90 21.16
C VAL A 569 6.64 0.45 20.94
N GLY A 570 6.10 -0.21 19.91
CA GLY A 570 6.45 -1.60 19.57
C GLY A 570 7.72 -1.74 18.71
N HIS A 571 8.33 -0.64 18.30
CA HIS A 571 9.57 -0.66 17.54
C HIS A 571 10.76 -0.41 18.49
N TYR A 572 11.81 -1.23 18.36
CA TYR A 572 13.08 -0.92 19.04
C TYR A 572 13.55 0.47 18.61
N GLN A 573 14.04 1.27 19.57
CA GLN A 573 14.61 2.59 19.31
C GLN A 573 15.83 2.43 18.41
N VAL A 574 15.64 2.56 17.10
CA VAL A 574 16.73 2.85 16.21
C VAL A 574 16.79 4.37 16.12
N PRO A 575 17.89 5.02 16.54
CA PRO A 575 18.09 6.43 16.27
C PRO A 575 18.03 6.57 14.75
N VAL A 576 16.98 7.21 14.24
CA VAL A 576 16.95 7.51 12.82
C VAL A 576 17.67 8.82 12.64
N PRO A 577 18.72 8.83 11.82
CA PRO A 577 19.44 10.03 11.54
C PRO A 577 18.62 11.17 11.00
N ASP A 578 19.07 12.34 11.40
CA ASP A 578 18.51 13.60 10.98
C ASP A 578 19.68 14.45 10.50
N SER A 579 20.19 14.19 9.29
CA SER A 579 21.43 14.79 8.75
C SER A 579 21.60 16.26 9.17
N GLU A 580 22.66 16.54 9.93
CA GLU A 580 22.99 17.88 10.44
C GLU A 580 23.55 18.81 9.35
N ASP A 581 23.76 18.30 8.12
CA ASP A 581 24.27 19.10 7.01
C ASP A 581 23.16 19.61 6.08
N VAL A 582 22.46 20.66 6.51
CA VAL A 582 21.96 21.70 5.59
C VAL A 582 22.10 23.08 6.23
N GLU A 583 22.76 23.98 5.50
CA GLU A 583 22.36 25.39 5.48
C GLU A 583 20.83 25.40 5.35
N GLU A 584 20.11 25.98 6.32
CA GLU A 584 18.67 26.13 6.26
C GLU A 584 18.27 26.69 4.88
N GLU A 585 17.71 25.86 4.01
CA GLU A 585 16.98 26.34 2.82
C GLU A 585 15.56 26.73 3.30
N THR A 586 15.50 27.56 4.35
CA THR A 586 14.30 28.20 4.91
C THR A 586 13.73 29.26 3.96
N ASP A 587 14.44 29.58 2.88
CA ASP A 587 14.06 30.61 1.91
C ASP A 587 12.86 30.27 1.01
N LEU A 588 12.41 29.00 0.92
CA LEU A 588 11.27 28.63 0.06
C LEU A 588 9.90 28.83 0.72
N TYR A 589 9.84 28.84 2.06
CA TYR A 589 8.60 28.96 2.83
C TYR A 589 8.84 29.92 4.01
N PRO A 590 8.79 31.26 3.78
CA PRO A 590 9.01 32.22 4.86
C PRO A 590 8.06 31.94 6.03
N GLU A 591 8.60 31.96 7.25
CA GLU A 591 7.79 31.96 8.46
C GLU A 591 7.05 33.29 8.54
N ASP A 592 5.73 33.27 8.34
CA ASP A 592 4.90 34.43 8.69
C ASP A 592 5.00 34.65 10.21
N GLU A 593 5.36 35.87 10.61
CA GLU A 593 5.45 36.32 12.01
C GLU A 593 4.14 35.99 12.74
N GLN A 594 4.26 35.35 13.91
CA GLN A 594 3.13 35.07 14.79
C GLN A 594 2.38 36.37 15.12
N PRO A 595 1.04 36.44 14.97
CA PRO A 595 0.29 37.50 15.62
C PRO A 595 0.42 37.32 17.13
N GLU A 596 0.81 38.37 17.85
CA GLU A 596 0.84 38.39 19.31
C GLU A 596 -0.53 37.96 19.88
N GLU A 597 -0.50 37.11 20.91
CA GLU A 597 -1.68 36.66 21.64
C GLU A 597 -2.32 37.85 22.38
N ASP A 598 -3.32 38.49 21.78
CA ASP A 598 -4.19 39.42 22.50
C ASP A 598 -5.23 38.63 23.31
N GLU A 599 -5.13 38.72 24.64
CA GLU A 599 -6.12 38.24 25.61
C GLU A 599 -7.52 38.81 25.30
N LEU A 600 -8.41 38.00 24.74
CA LEU A 600 -9.81 38.34 24.55
C LEU A 600 -10.55 38.34 25.90
N THR A 601 -10.70 39.52 26.50
CA THR A 601 -11.68 39.76 27.56
C THR A 601 -13.07 39.96 26.94
N VAL A 602 -14.00 39.05 27.26
CA VAL A 602 -15.38 39.07 26.76
C VAL A 602 -16.20 40.15 27.47
N GLY A 603 -16.59 41.20 26.74
CA GLY A 603 -17.62 42.16 27.14
C GLY A 603 -18.83 42.12 26.17
N PRO A 604 -20.05 42.41 26.62
CA PRO A 604 -21.27 42.17 25.84
C PRO A 604 -21.49 43.24 24.77
N VAL A 605 -21.86 42.84 23.55
CA VAL A 605 -22.16 43.74 22.43
C VAL A 605 -23.65 43.74 22.13
N GLU A 606 -24.28 44.92 22.21
CA GLU A 606 -25.61 45.22 21.68
C GLU A 606 -25.57 45.47 20.15
N PRO A 607 -26.65 45.22 19.40
CA PRO A 607 -26.62 45.28 17.94
C PRO A 607 -26.85 46.70 17.41
N PRO A 608 -26.13 47.15 16.35
CA PRO A 608 -26.55 48.32 15.60
C PRO A 608 -27.47 47.94 14.43
N ALA A 609 -28.44 48.82 14.20
CA ALA A 609 -29.42 48.80 13.14
C ALA A 609 -28.79 49.07 11.75
N GLY A 610 -29.44 48.53 10.71
CA GLY A 610 -28.96 48.57 9.33
C GLY A 610 -29.14 49.90 8.60
N ASP A 611 -28.51 49.96 7.43
CA ASP A 611 -28.98 50.67 6.25
C ASP A 611 -28.34 50.07 4.99
N ASP A 612 -29.14 50.01 3.93
CA ASP A 612 -28.93 49.28 2.68
C ASP A 612 -28.15 50.09 1.61
N ASN A 613 -27.70 49.37 0.57
CA ASN A 613 -27.41 49.76 -0.84
C ASN A 613 -25.93 49.85 -1.28
N ASP A 614 -25.44 48.86 -2.04
CA ASP A 614 -25.34 48.90 -3.53
C ASP A 614 -24.93 47.49 -4.07
N PRO A 615 -25.33 47.07 -5.30
CA PRO A 615 -25.30 45.70 -5.79
C PRO A 615 -24.09 45.37 -6.69
N ASP A 616 -23.99 44.08 -7.06
CA ASP A 616 -23.08 43.42 -8.01
C ASP A 616 -21.76 42.86 -7.45
N SER A 617 -21.87 41.67 -6.83
CA SER A 617 -20.85 40.62 -6.92
C SER A 617 -21.53 39.26 -6.92
N ASP A 618 -21.61 38.63 -8.11
CA ASP A 618 -22.06 37.25 -8.27
C ASP A 618 -21.06 36.31 -7.57
N LEU A 619 -21.37 35.94 -6.33
CA LEU A 619 -20.73 34.88 -5.57
C LEU A 619 -21.70 33.69 -5.57
N ASP A 620 -21.35 32.66 -6.35
CA ASP A 620 -21.94 31.33 -6.19
C ASP A 620 -21.27 30.69 -4.94
N ASP A 621 -21.85 30.96 -3.76
CA ASP A 621 -21.57 30.26 -2.50
C ASP A 621 -22.38 28.95 -2.46
N ASP A 622 -21.69 27.81 -2.58
CA ASP A 622 -22.20 26.52 -2.10
C ASP A 622 -21.66 26.30 -0.67
N ASP A 623 -22.30 26.94 0.31
CA ASP A 623 -22.15 26.67 1.75
C ASP A 623 -23.27 25.72 2.19
N ASP A 624 -22.96 24.42 2.26
CA ASP A 624 -23.87 23.40 2.77
C ASP A 624 -23.71 23.24 4.29
N GLY A 625 -24.78 23.55 5.01
CA GLY A 625 -24.99 23.06 6.36
C GLY A 625 -26.46 23.12 6.77
N PRO A 626 -26.88 22.32 7.77
CA PRO A 626 -26.83 20.87 7.84
C PRO A 626 -28.20 20.29 7.41
N ALA A 627 -28.23 19.53 6.31
CA ALA A 627 -29.47 18.90 5.86
C ALA A 627 -29.65 17.53 6.54
N SER A 628 -30.72 17.45 7.34
CA SER A 628 -31.40 16.20 7.63
C SER A 628 -31.75 15.48 6.33
N GLY A 629 -31.44 14.18 6.29
CA GLY A 629 -31.79 13.19 5.28
C GLY A 629 -32.68 13.64 4.13
N ASP A 630 -32.05 13.71 2.94
CA ASP A 630 -32.54 13.22 1.65
C ASP A 630 -31.55 13.74 0.59
N GLU A 631 -30.40 13.07 0.48
CA GLU A 631 -29.57 13.21 -0.72
C GLU A 631 -30.26 12.44 -1.85
N GLU A 632 -31.00 13.18 -2.70
CA GLU A 632 -31.37 12.68 -4.01
C GLU A 632 -30.09 12.46 -4.82
N GLY A 633 -29.64 11.22 -4.83
CA GLY A 633 -28.65 10.72 -5.76
C GLY A 633 -29.11 11.02 -7.19
N ASP A 634 -28.22 11.61 -7.97
CA ASP A 634 -28.39 11.84 -9.40
C ASP A 634 -28.45 10.45 -10.08
N GLU A 635 -29.65 9.88 -10.16
CA GLU A 635 -29.93 8.62 -10.84
C GLU A 635 -29.55 8.77 -12.33
N ASP A 636 -28.49 8.07 -12.71
CA ASP A 636 -28.29 7.58 -14.06
C ASP A 636 -29.48 6.67 -14.39
N SER A 637 -30.41 7.17 -15.21
CA SER A 637 -31.48 6.35 -15.79
C SER A 637 -30.89 5.47 -16.90
N ASP A 638 -30.20 4.42 -16.52
CA ASP A 638 -30.12 3.23 -17.35
C ASP A 638 -31.46 2.47 -17.20
N GLU A 639 -31.99 2.01 -18.33
CA GLU A 639 -33.26 1.27 -18.47
C GLU A 639 -33.56 0.34 -17.29
N GLU A 640 -34.75 0.48 -16.68
CA GLU A 640 -35.31 -0.35 -15.58
C GLU A 640 -34.47 -1.58 -15.19
N GLY A 641 -33.39 -1.31 -14.48
CA GLY A 641 -32.49 -2.27 -13.89
C GLY A 641 -32.72 -2.26 -12.39
N ASP A 642 -32.90 -3.44 -11.82
CA ASP A 642 -32.93 -3.69 -10.38
C ASP A 642 -31.85 -2.85 -9.63
N PRO A 643 -32.18 -2.05 -8.58
CA PRO A 643 -31.25 -1.16 -7.87
C PRO A 643 -30.01 -1.83 -7.26
N TRP A 644 -29.99 -3.17 -7.32
CA TRP A 644 -28.95 -4.03 -6.80
C TRP A 644 -28.22 -4.82 -7.90
N ALA A 645 -28.56 -4.56 -9.18
CA ALA A 645 -27.92 -5.13 -10.34
C ALA A 645 -26.86 -4.17 -10.88
N GLU A 646 -25.84 -3.89 -10.08
CA GLU A 646 -24.57 -3.42 -10.63
C GLU A 646 -23.81 -4.64 -11.18
N GLU A 647 -23.31 -4.52 -12.42
CA GLU A 647 -22.43 -5.50 -13.03
C GLU A 647 -21.26 -5.84 -12.10
N GLU A 648 -21.01 -7.14 -11.94
CA GLU A 648 -19.99 -7.72 -11.07
C GLU A 648 -18.75 -6.83 -10.97
N GLU A 649 -18.49 -6.30 -9.77
CA GLU A 649 -17.12 -5.90 -9.44
C GLU A 649 -16.24 -7.09 -9.79
N PRO A 650 -15.19 -6.91 -10.61
CA PRO A 650 -14.25 -8.01 -10.83
C PRO A 650 -13.85 -8.49 -9.44
N ASN A 651 -13.96 -9.80 -9.21
CA ASN A 651 -13.44 -10.47 -8.02
C ASN A 651 -11.93 -10.18 -7.92
N GLU A 652 -11.56 -9.00 -7.44
CA GLU A 652 -10.19 -8.51 -7.30
C GLU A 652 -9.55 -8.98 -6.00
N ASP A 653 -10.30 -9.70 -5.16
CA ASP A 653 -9.78 -10.31 -3.94
C ASP A 653 -9.40 -11.80 -4.14
N ASN A 654 -9.36 -12.31 -5.38
CA ASN A 654 -8.80 -13.63 -5.63
C ASN A 654 -7.26 -13.54 -5.79
N LEU A 655 -6.59 -13.04 -4.75
CA LEU A 655 -5.24 -13.48 -4.42
C LEU A 655 -5.39 -14.96 -4.09
N GLY A 656 -5.33 -15.80 -5.14
CA GLY A 656 -5.32 -17.25 -5.00
C GLY A 656 -4.11 -17.70 -4.19
N PRO A 657 -3.75 -19.00 -4.21
CA PRO A 657 -2.72 -19.60 -3.36
C PRO A 657 -1.27 -19.15 -3.71
N GLU A 658 -1.06 -17.93 -4.18
CA GLU A 658 0.22 -17.26 -4.38
C GLU A 658 1.05 -17.27 -3.09
N ASP A 659 0.39 -17.22 -1.93
CA ASP A 659 0.96 -17.25 -0.57
C ASP A 659 0.83 -18.60 0.16
N GLY A 660 0.50 -19.68 -0.58
CA GLY A 660 0.43 -21.03 -0.01
C GLY A 660 -0.70 -21.22 1.01
N GLU A 661 -1.73 -20.38 0.96
CA GLU A 661 -2.97 -20.51 1.75
C GLU A 661 -4.02 -21.31 0.98
N ASP A 662 -4.78 -22.16 1.68
CA ASP A 662 -6.02 -22.72 1.16
C ASP A 662 -7.06 -21.60 1.01
N ILE A 663 -8.04 -21.74 0.10
CA ILE A 663 -9.18 -20.81 -0.01
C ILE A 663 -9.96 -20.87 1.30
N VAL A 664 -9.61 -20.01 2.25
CA VAL A 664 -10.37 -19.80 3.48
C VAL A 664 -11.57 -18.94 3.12
N ASP A 665 -12.78 -19.45 3.38
CA ASP A 665 -13.99 -18.64 3.40
C ASP A 665 -13.73 -17.49 4.39
N GLU A 666 -13.72 -16.24 3.92
CA GLU A 666 -13.29 -15.00 4.62
C GLU A 666 -14.16 -14.64 5.85
N THR A 667 -14.82 -15.59 6.48
CA THR A 667 -15.82 -15.36 7.53
C THR A 667 -15.24 -15.39 8.94
N SER A 668 -13.93 -15.61 9.14
CA SER A 668 -13.34 -15.79 10.49
C SER A 668 -12.23 -14.80 10.87
N THR A 669 -11.67 -14.05 9.93
CA THR A 669 -10.65 -13.02 10.21
C THR A 669 -10.78 -11.91 9.19
N ALA A 670 -11.89 -11.17 9.24
CA ALA A 670 -11.85 -9.76 8.88
C ALA A 670 -11.05 -9.04 9.98
N GLN A 671 -9.76 -9.36 10.09
CA GLN A 671 -8.82 -8.53 10.81
C GLN A 671 -8.48 -7.42 9.82
N PHE A 672 -9.23 -6.35 10.01
CA PHE A 672 -9.32 -5.18 9.18
C PHE A 672 -7.93 -4.75 8.69
N GLY A 673 -7.77 -4.57 7.38
CA GLY A 673 -6.51 -4.30 6.68
C GLY A 673 -5.79 -3.04 7.15
N TYR A 674 -5.09 -3.15 8.27
CA TYR A 674 -4.44 -2.04 8.94
C TYR A 674 -3.29 -2.53 9.82
N ASP A 675 -2.68 -3.66 9.47
CA ASP A 675 -1.58 -4.24 10.25
C ASP A 675 -0.23 -3.56 9.95
N ASP A 676 -0.16 -2.62 8.99
CA ASP A 676 1.13 -2.25 8.38
C ASP A 676 1.64 -0.80 8.42
N LEU A 677 0.82 0.21 8.76
CA LEU A 677 1.28 1.62 8.77
C LEU A 677 2.33 1.93 9.85
#